data_AF-A0A1A8UWI4-F1
#
_entry.id   AF-A0A1A8UWI4-F1
#
_cell.length_a   1.000
_cell.length_b   1.000
_cell.length_c   1.000
_cell.angle_alpha   90.00
_cell.angle_beta   90.00
_cell.angle_gamma   90.00
#
_symmetry.space_group_name_H-M   'P 1'
#
loop_
_entity.id
_entity.type
_entity.pdbx_description
1 polymer ?
#
loop_
_entity_poly.entity_id
_entity_poly.type
_entity_poly.pdbx_seq_one_letter_code
_entity_poly.pdbx_strand_id
1 'polypeptide(L)'
;ELEKYGIQMPAFSKIGGILANELSVDEAALHAAVIAINEAIEKGQTSITMTALSNPNAMLRNAQEALAPGYQDTLSQAKARKRDQSSGRRSSVATEERDVYEELLTQQEIQSSIDIVNVQTAVRQLNKAVLDQDEAALLSALRLEALALFGVQEKNCRLYLEHFTAFSQQKSKDGARSVPMGKEEIQRIISSCNDVAEAEKRKHEAVARINAAIRLGIAVETVEELMKLEALLPIVYQTAANLYQAELFSLQLQGGRSGLSHEELSVAVEMLSAVVVLNEVLDTKDLQAVIEQLTDSPLGFTNIDHDNLNRYADMLIKERAETLTKGQEFLSWNDVQKCIDTINIQVHEEHERIIAIAEINEALNSGDHQQTLAALLLPTAKLTGVNPTTAKHYHDVLQYTKWLLCQNSGDESAVLWLDQIQEAIITANQDEEEALTMAGSVAHINTKVTEGDSQNTLLALQTPSAGLRAVHPECADSYQYELAQRQTSKATEGSSDGLWVKHCIKDRYDYYYNLETDQGSWDEPEGFEHKADQLSKDEIQNVVNSVTAEYNREQLWIANESYIVQLQARMRGYLVRKKHAARMEYLRQQEPHVVKLQACWRGYKMRKIYINRMSLLQKNVETVIKLQSLVKMWKAKRKYNQRLRFFREHEKEIVKIQAFLKANKARDDYRTLTGALDPPLSVVRKFVHLLEQSPLDLQEEQEVTRLREEVVTKIRSNQQMEKDLNLMDIKIGLLVKNRITLQDVVSHSKKMKSKKNKASKDDPSPGGGLGIKGLSKVKRRKLEAYQHLFYLLQTNPSYLAKLIFQMPQNKSTKFMDTVIFTLYNYASNQREEYLLLKLFKTALEEEINSKVDQIQDIVTGNPTVIKMVVSFNRGARGHNTLRQLLAPVVKEIIEDKSLGINTNPVDVYKAWVNQLETATGEASKLP
;
A
#
# COMPACT_ATOMS: atom_id res chain seq x y z
N GLU A 1 41.57 -62.11 94.00
CA GLU A 1 42.32 -61.42 95.08
C GLU A 1 43.65 -62.06 95.49
N LEU A 2 43.95 -63.33 95.17
CA LEU A 2 45.31 -63.90 95.32
C LEU A 2 46.24 -63.68 94.10
N GLU A 3 45.75 -63.06 93.03
CA GLU A 3 46.58 -62.54 91.93
C GLU A 3 47.23 -61.17 92.24
N LYS A 4 46.79 -60.49 93.32
CA LYS A 4 47.39 -59.23 93.79
C LYS A 4 48.66 -59.43 94.63
N TYR A 5 49.06 -60.67 94.93
CA TYR A 5 50.24 -61.00 95.77
C TYR A 5 51.30 -61.88 95.08
N GLY A 6 51.20 -62.15 93.77
CA GLY A 6 52.31 -62.75 93.00
C GLY A 6 52.75 -64.16 93.42
N ILE A 7 51.87 -64.98 94.00
CA ILE A 7 52.15 -66.37 94.37
C ILE A 7 51.55 -67.31 93.30
N GLN A 8 52.39 -68.00 92.54
CA GLN A 8 51.95 -69.08 91.62
C GLN A 8 51.50 -70.32 92.41
N MET A 9 50.29 -70.81 92.11
CA MET A 9 49.82 -72.12 92.59
C MET A 9 50.50 -73.27 91.82
N PRO A 10 50.85 -74.40 92.46
CA PRO A 10 51.42 -75.58 91.80
C PRO A 10 50.44 -76.22 90.80
N ALA A 11 50.96 -76.74 89.69
CA ALA A 11 50.19 -77.39 88.64
C ALA A 11 49.45 -78.66 89.12
N PHE A 12 48.21 -78.79 88.65
CA PHE A 12 47.19 -79.80 88.98
C PHE A 12 47.47 -81.21 88.41
N SER A 13 48.73 -81.63 88.29
CA SER A 13 49.12 -82.88 87.60
C SER A 13 49.35 -84.09 88.52
N LYS A 14 49.08 -83.99 89.83
CA LYS A 14 49.35 -85.07 90.80
C LYS A 14 48.15 -85.47 91.68
N ILE A 15 46.92 -85.35 91.16
CA ILE A 15 45.69 -85.79 91.87
C ILE A 15 44.99 -86.98 91.18
N GLY A 16 45.29 -87.26 89.90
CA GLY A 16 44.63 -88.33 89.14
C GLY A 16 44.94 -89.76 89.58
N GLY A 17 46.14 -90.03 90.12
CA GLY A 17 46.54 -91.38 90.54
C GLY A 17 45.91 -91.88 91.85
N ILE A 18 45.30 -90.99 92.65
CA ILE A 18 44.77 -91.32 93.97
C ILE A 18 43.26 -91.67 93.91
N LEU A 19 42.58 -91.32 92.80
CA LEU A 19 41.15 -91.59 92.56
C LEU A 19 40.87 -92.89 91.77
N ALA A 20 41.91 -93.62 91.34
CA ALA A 20 41.78 -94.84 90.53
C ALA A 20 41.27 -96.08 91.30
N ASN A 21 41.10 -95.99 92.63
CA ASN A 21 40.65 -97.12 93.47
C ASN A 21 39.17 -97.01 93.95
N GLU A 22 38.38 -96.07 93.42
CA GLU A 22 36.96 -95.87 93.79
C GLU A 22 36.01 -95.74 92.57
N LEU A 23 36.15 -96.55 91.52
CA LEU A 23 35.15 -96.63 90.43
C LEU A 23 34.05 -97.67 90.72
N SER A 24 32.80 -97.32 90.40
CA SER A 24 31.63 -98.21 90.51
C SER A 24 31.69 -99.37 89.50
N VAL A 25 31.03 -100.51 89.78
CA VAL A 25 31.08 -101.73 88.94
C VAL A 25 30.61 -101.46 87.50
N ASP A 26 29.64 -100.57 87.31
CA ASP A 26 29.10 -100.21 85.99
C ASP A 26 30.03 -99.26 85.21
N GLU A 27 30.71 -98.32 85.88
CA GLU A 27 31.72 -97.47 85.23
C GLU A 27 32.99 -98.25 84.90
N ALA A 28 33.37 -99.20 85.75
CA ALA A 28 34.44 -100.14 85.45
C ALA A 28 34.10 -101.04 84.24
N ALA A 29 32.84 -101.47 84.11
CA ALA A 29 32.37 -102.23 82.95
C ALA A 29 32.33 -101.39 81.65
N LEU A 30 31.92 -100.12 81.74
CA LEU A 30 31.97 -99.16 80.62
C LEU A 30 33.43 -98.88 80.21
N HIS A 31 34.31 -98.60 81.16
CA HIS A 31 35.74 -98.39 80.91
C HIS A 31 36.39 -99.63 80.30
N ALA A 32 36.09 -100.83 80.82
CA ALA A 32 36.58 -102.09 80.26
C ALA A 32 36.05 -102.32 78.83
N ALA A 33 34.79 -101.98 78.54
CA ALA A 33 34.22 -102.09 77.21
C ALA A 33 34.88 -101.09 76.22
N VAL A 34 35.12 -99.85 76.64
CA VAL A 34 35.82 -98.83 75.84
C VAL A 34 37.28 -99.21 75.59
N ILE A 35 37.97 -99.77 76.59
CA ILE A 35 39.33 -100.30 76.43
C ILE A 35 39.31 -101.48 75.45
N ALA A 36 38.38 -102.42 75.59
CA ALA A 36 38.24 -103.55 74.68
C ALA A 36 37.96 -103.11 73.23
N ILE A 37 37.16 -102.07 73.03
CA ILE A 37 36.95 -101.45 71.70
C ILE A 37 38.26 -100.87 71.18
N ASN A 38 38.99 -100.12 71.98
CA ASN A 38 40.27 -99.54 71.60
C ASN A 38 41.36 -100.58 71.28
N GLU A 39 41.40 -101.70 72.01
CA GLU A 39 42.26 -102.84 71.72
C GLU A 39 41.83 -103.56 70.44
N ALA A 40 40.53 -103.71 70.23
CA ALA A 40 40.00 -104.30 69.00
C ALA A 40 40.37 -103.45 67.77
N ILE A 41 40.31 -102.12 67.90
CA ILE A 41 40.76 -101.17 66.88
C ILE A 41 42.24 -101.37 66.56
N GLU A 42 43.11 -101.56 67.56
CA GLU A 42 44.55 -101.80 67.36
C GLU A 42 44.87 -103.10 66.65
N LYS A 43 44.07 -104.15 66.89
CA LYS A 43 44.23 -105.45 66.22
C LYS A 43 43.92 -105.40 64.73
N GLY A 44 43.26 -104.33 64.25
CA GLY A 44 43.02 -104.10 62.82
C GLY A 44 41.98 -105.04 62.19
N GLN A 45 41.31 -105.89 62.98
CA GLN A 45 40.34 -106.87 62.48
C GLN A 45 38.90 -106.38 62.66
N THR A 46 38.18 -106.22 61.55
CA THR A 46 36.83 -105.63 61.50
C THR A 46 35.78 -106.41 62.30
N SER A 47 35.86 -107.75 62.28
CA SER A 47 34.96 -108.63 63.04
C SER A 47 35.12 -108.45 64.54
N ILE A 48 36.38 -108.34 65.01
CA ILE A 48 36.69 -108.17 66.44
C ILE A 48 36.20 -106.79 66.91
N THR A 49 36.44 -105.75 66.12
CA THR A 49 35.98 -104.40 66.44
C THR A 49 34.46 -104.33 66.50
N MET A 50 33.74 -105.02 65.62
CA MET A 50 32.29 -105.07 65.72
C MET A 50 31.76 -105.83 66.92
N THR A 51 32.36 -106.96 67.27
CA THR A 51 31.99 -107.64 68.52
C THR A 51 32.24 -106.75 69.73
N ALA A 52 33.29 -105.93 69.71
CA ALA A 52 33.56 -104.97 70.78
C ALA A 52 32.58 -103.78 70.77
N LEU A 53 32.23 -103.24 69.60
CA LEU A 53 31.26 -102.14 69.45
C LEU A 53 29.82 -102.58 69.78
N SER A 54 29.50 -103.86 69.59
CA SER A 54 28.20 -104.46 69.93
C SER A 54 28.10 -104.85 71.41
N ASN A 55 29.13 -104.56 72.21
CA ASN A 55 29.11 -104.82 73.64
C ASN A 55 28.05 -103.92 74.31
N PRO A 56 27.00 -104.49 74.94
CA PRO A 56 25.93 -103.70 75.56
C PRO A 56 26.46 -102.76 76.66
N ASN A 57 27.57 -103.11 77.30
CA ASN A 57 28.20 -102.29 78.34
C ASN A 57 28.90 -101.04 77.78
N ALA A 58 29.13 -100.95 76.45
CA ALA A 58 29.71 -99.77 75.81
C ALA A 58 28.70 -98.62 75.61
N MET A 59 27.39 -98.89 75.78
CA MET A 59 26.30 -97.92 75.64
C MET A 59 26.29 -97.14 74.31
N LEU A 60 26.76 -97.77 73.23
CA LEU A 60 26.77 -97.17 71.89
C LEU A 60 25.41 -97.36 71.21
N ARG A 61 25.01 -96.39 70.39
CA ARG A 61 23.74 -96.39 69.65
C ARG A 61 24.01 -96.48 68.15
N ASN A 62 23.08 -97.09 67.42
CA ASN A 62 23.06 -97.13 65.95
C ASN A 62 24.30 -97.78 65.30
N ALA A 63 24.98 -98.71 65.99
CA ALA A 63 26.03 -99.51 65.38
C ALA A 63 25.43 -100.55 64.42
N GLN A 64 25.84 -100.53 63.15
CA GLN A 64 25.34 -101.45 62.11
C GLN A 64 26.42 -102.44 61.69
N GLU A 65 26.12 -103.74 61.77
CA GLU A 65 27.06 -104.81 61.40
C GLU A 65 27.57 -104.69 59.96
N ALA A 66 26.73 -104.19 59.03
CA ALA A 66 27.10 -103.97 57.64
C ALA A 66 28.18 -102.89 57.43
N LEU A 67 28.39 -101.99 58.41
CA LEU A 67 29.35 -100.88 58.34
C LEU A 67 30.61 -101.13 59.17
N ALA A 68 30.77 -102.35 59.68
CA ALA A 68 31.95 -102.87 60.37
C ALA A 68 33.30 -102.37 59.84
N PRO A 69 33.63 -102.51 58.54
CA PRO A 69 34.91 -102.04 58.02
C PRO A 69 35.05 -100.51 58.10
N GLY A 70 33.97 -99.77 57.83
CA GLY A 70 33.97 -98.31 57.88
C GLY A 70 34.16 -97.75 59.28
N TYR A 71 33.56 -98.38 60.30
CA TYR A 71 33.80 -98.00 61.69
C TYR A 71 35.24 -98.29 62.10
N GLN A 72 35.79 -99.45 61.75
CA GLN A 72 37.17 -99.81 62.06
C GLN A 72 38.17 -98.80 61.47
N ASP A 73 38.01 -98.43 60.19
CA ASP A 73 38.90 -97.48 59.53
C ASP A 73 38.78 -96.07 60.14
N THR A 74 37.56 -95.62 60.44
CA THR A 74 37.33 -94.27 60.99
C THR A 74 37.80 -94.18 62.44
N LEU A 75 37.54 -95.20 63.25
CA LEU A 75 37.98 -95.27 64.64
C LEU A 75 39.50 -95.43 64.74
N SER A 76 40.13 -96.21 63.85
CA SER A 76 41.60 -96.30 63.81
C SER A 76 42.26 -94.97 63.42
N GLN A 77 41.69 -94.23 62.46
CA GLN A 77 42.14 -92.88 62.12
C GLN A 77 41.89 -91.88 63.25
N ALA A 78 40.74 -91.92 63.91
CA ALA A 78 40.45 -91.06 65.06
C ALA A 78 41.44 -91.32 66.20
N LYS A 79 41.76 -92.60 66.46
CA LYS A 79 42.74 -93.01 67.45
C LYS A 79 44.16 -92.57 67.08
N ALA A 80 44.56 -92.72 65.81
CA ALA A 80 45.84 -92.22 65.31
C ALA A 80 45.95 -90.69 65.45
N ARG A 81 44.91 -89.94 65.09
CA ARG A 81 44.87 -88.47 65.26
C ARG A 81 44.98 -88.05 66.72
N LYS A 82 44.31 -88.77 67.63
CA LYS A 82 44.40 -88.50 69.07
C LYS A 82 45.82 -88.73 69.59
N ARG A 83 46.49 -89.78 69.10
CA ARG A 83 47.91 -90.07 69.37
C ARG A 83 48.86 -89.01 68.79
N ASP A 84 48.60 -88.53 67.59
CA ASP A 84 49.39 -87.46 66.97
C ASP A 84 49.21 -86.13 67.71
N GLN A 85 48.00 -85.82 68.17
CA GLN A 85 47.72 -84.63 69.00
C GLN A 85 48.36 -84.68 70.39
N SER A 86 48.48 -85.86 71.00
CA SER A 86 49.20 -86.04 72.27
C SER A 86 50.72 -86.00 72.09
N SER A 87 51.26 -86.53 70.99
CA SER A 87 52.71 -86.48 70.69
C SER A 87 53.22 -85.08 70.29
N GLY A 88 52.41 -84.25 69.63
CA GLY A 88 52.76 -82.86 69.28
C GLY A 88 52.89 -81.89 70.47
N ARG A 89 52.49 -82.31 71.68
CA ARG A 89 52.54 -81.48 72.91
C ARG A 89 53.77 -81.69 73.81
N ARG A 90 54.70 -82.62 73.52
CA ARG A 90 55.87 -82.89 74.39
C ARG A 90 57.21 -82.88 73.64
N SER A 91 57.99 -81.80 73.80
CA SER A 91 59.43 -81.76 73.55
C SER A 91 60.19 -81.44 74.84
N SER A 92 60.59 -82.48 75.60
CA SER A 92 61.79 -82.55 76.46
C SER A 92 61.58 -83.40 77.73
N VAL A 93 62.56 -84.29 77.95
CA VAL A 93 62.95 -85.04 79.17
C VAL A 93 62.18 -86.32 79.56
N ALA A 94 62.91 -87.42 79.38
CA ALA A 94 63.01 -88.68 80.15
C ALA A 94 61.77 -89.33 80.79
N THR A 95 61.40 -90.49 80.22
CA THR A 95 60.90 -91.71 80.88
C THR A 95 60.25 -91.58 82.26
N GLU A 96 58.98 -91.16 82.27
CA GLU A 96 57.97 -91.59 83.25
C GLU A 96 56.65 -91.87 82.49
N GLU A 97 55.93 -92.87 82.97
CA GLU A 97 54.83 -93.66 82.39
C GLU A 97 53.87 -92.95 81.40
N ARG A 98 53.60 -93.59 80.24
CA ARG A 98 52.55 -93.16 79.30
C ARG A 98 51.20 -93.24 80.00
N ASP A 99 50.48 -92.11 80.09
CA ASP A 99 49.10 -92.13 80.56
C ASP A 99 48.21 -92.78 79.50
N VAL A 100 47.72 -93.98 79.81
CA VAL A 100 46.93 -94.83 78.90
C VAL A 100 45.69 -94.08 78.38
N TYR A 101 45.16 -93.13 79.15
CA TYR A 101 43.97 -92.36 78.77
C TYR A 101 44.23 -91.28 77.71
N GLU A 102 45.49 -90.89 77.45
CA GLU A 102 45.83 -89.95 76.37
C GLU A 102 45.84 -90.62 74.98
N GLU A 103 46.02 -91.96 74.91
CA GLU A 103 46.06 -92.72 73.64
C GLU A 103 44.74 -93.42 73.28
N LEU A 104 43.82 -93.60 74.24
CA LEU A 104 42.54 -94.29 74.03
C LEU A 104 41.42 -93.33 73.63
N LEU A 105 40.55 -93.74 72.70
CA LEU A 105 39.30 -93.04 72.39
C LEU A 105 38.31 -93.18 73.54
N THR A 106 37.60 -92.10 73.84
CA THR A 106 36.49 -92.07 74.80
C THR A 106 35.21 -92.59 74.16
N GLN A 107 34.23 -93.00 74.98
CA GLN A 107 32.92 -93.46 74.52
C GLN A 107 32.22 -92.43 73.60
N GLN A 108 32.31 -91.14 73.91
CA GLN A 108 31.73 -90.07 73.09
C GLN A 108 32.42 -89.92 71.73
N GLU A 109 33.75 -90.05 71.66
CA GLU A 109 34.51 -90.02 70.41
C GLU A 109 34.21 -91.26 69.55
N ILE A 110 34.02 -92.42 70.18
CA ILE A 110 33.61 -93.66 69.51
C ILE A 110 32.20 -93.48 68.92
N GLN A 111 31.23 -92.99 69.70
CA GLN A 111 29.87 -92.74 69.23
C GLN A 111 29.85 -91.72 68.08
N SER A 112 30.59 -90.61 68.22
CA SER A 112 30.71 -89.59 67.17
C SER A 112 31.27 -90.18 65.86
N SER A 113 32.26 -91.08 65.96
CA SER A 113 32.83 -91.76 64.79
C SER A 113 31.83 -92.71 64.12
N ILE A 114 31.01 -93.42 64.91
CA ILE A 114 29.92 -94.26 64.40
C ILE A 114 28.88 -93.41 63.67
N ASP A 115 28.46 -92.30 64.27
CA ASP A 115 27.47 -91.38 63.69
C ASP A 115 27.99 -90.75 62.38
N ILE A 116 29.29 -90.40 62.32
CA ILE A 116 29.93 -89.91 61.09
C ILE A 116 29.85 -90.95 59.97
N VAL A 117 30.19 -92.22 60.25
CA VAL A 117 30.15 -93.30 59.25
C VAL A 117 28.72 -93.61 58.81
N ASN A 118 27.76 -93.56 59.74
CA ASN A 118 26.34 -93.73 59.45
C ASN A 118 25.81 -92.63 58.52
N VAL A 119 26.10 -91.37 58.84
CA VAL A 119 25.71 -90.22 58.00
C VAL A 119 26.37 -90.30 56.63
N GLN A 120 27.68 -90.57 56.56
CA GLN A 120 28.39 -90.68 55.28
C GLN A 120 27.84 -91.80 54.40
N THR A 121 27.45 -92.93 55.01
CA THR A 121 26.86 -94.05 54.28
C THR A 121 25.45 -93.70 53.79
N ALA A 122 24.61 -93.12 54.64
CA ALA A 122 23.26 -92.71 54.25
C ALA A 122 23.29 -91.64 53.14
N VAL A 123 24.20 -90.67 53.23
CA VAL A 123 24.49 -89.71 52.16
C VAL A 123 24.93 -90.42 50.88
N ARG A 124 25.79 -91.44 50.97
CA ARG A 124 26.26 -92.20 49.79
C ARG A 124 25.13 -92.98 49.14
N GLN A 125 24.23 -93.58 49.93
CA GLN A 125 23.04 -94.27 49.43
C GLN A 125 22.08 -93.30 48.72
N LEU A 126 21.86 -92.11 49.30
CA LEU A 126 21.07 -91.06 48.68
C LEU A 126 21.67 -90.59 47.35
N ASN A 127 22.97 -90.27 47.32
CA ASN A 127 23.64 -89.87 46.09
C ASN A 127 23.59 -90.97 45.02
N LYS A 128 23.68 -92.25 45.42
CA LYS A 128 23.53 -93.38 44.50
C LYS A 128 22.12 -93.46 43.93
N ALA A 129 21.09 -93.32 44.76
CA ALA A 129 19.70 -93.32 44.31
C ALA A 129 19.40 -92.17 43.32
N VAL A 130 19.99 -90.98 43.54
CA VAL A 130 19.92 -89.84 42.62
C VAL A 130 20.60 -90.14 41.28
N LEU A 131 21.79 -90.78 41.30
CA LEU A 131 22.50 -91.19 40.08
C LEU A 131 21.73 -92.25 39.30
N ASP A 132 21.13 -93.20 40.00
CA ASP A 132 20.38 -94.32 39.42
C ASP A 132 18.95 -93.92 38.99
N GLN A 133 18.53 -92.66 39.22
CA GLN A 133 17.19 -92.13 38.94
C GLN A 133 16.06 -92.96 39.58
N ASP A 134 16.32 -93.52 40.76
CA ASP A 134 15.37 -94.42 41.45
C ASP A 134 14.62 -93.65 42.55
N GLU A 135 13.34 -93.34 42.27
CA GLU A 135 12.44 -92.63 43.19
C GLU A 135 12.21 -93.40 44.52
N ALA A 136 12.05 -94.73 44.44
CA ALA A 136 11.76 -95.55 45.62
C ALA A 136 13.00 -95.67 46.50
N ALA A 137 14.17 -95.87 45.89
CA ALA A 137 15.44 -95.89 46.60
C ALA A 137 15.76 -94.52 47.22
N LEU A 138 15.48 -93.41 46.52
CA LEU A 138 15.69 -92.06 47.03
C LEU A 138 14.83 -91.78 48.27
N LEU A 139 13.54 -92.13 48.21
CA LEU A 139 12.62 -91.96 49.33
C LEU A 139 13.01 -92.82 50.54
N SER A 140 13.49 -94.05 50.30
CA SER A 140 14.00 -94.91 51.36
C SER A 140 15.27 -94.34 52.01
N ALA A 141 16.18 -93.77 51.22
CA ALA A 141 17.40 -93.15 51.71
C ALA A 141 17.12 -91.88 52.52
N LEU A 142 16.18 -91.04 52.07
CA LEU A 142 15.74 -89.83 52.78
C LEU A 142 15.11 -90.12 54.15
N ARG A 143 14.59 -91.34 54.36
CA ARG A 143 13.96 -91.79 55.62
C ARG A 143 14.92 -92.43 56.61
N LEU A 144 16.18 -92.61 56.24
CA LEU A 144 17.18 -93.21 57.13
C LEU A 144 17.34 -92.35 58.39
N GLU A 145 17.16 -92.98 59.55
CA GLU A 145 17.25 -92.32 60.86
C GLU A 145 18.62 -91.63 61.06
N ALA A 146 19.67 -92.16 60.43
CA ALA A 146 21.02 -91.58 60.41
C ALA A 146 21.06 -90.14 59.84
N LEU A 147 20.21 -89.79 58.88
CA LEU A 147 20.19 -88.44 58.29
C LEU A 147 19.37 -87.45 59.13
N ALA A 148 18.36 -87.90 59.88
CA ALA A 148 17.49 -87.06 60.71
C ALA A 148 16.97 -85.80 59.97
N LEU A 149 16.43 -85.99 58.77
CA LEU A 149 15.87 -84.93 57.92
C LEU A 149 14.44 -84.59 58.35
N PHE A 150 14.05 -83.32 58.18
CA PHE A 150 12.71 -82.83 58.52
C PHE A 150 11.91 -82.47 57.26
N GLY A 151 10.60 -82.72 57.28
CA GLY A 151 9.67 -82.24 56.24
C GLY A 151 9.66 -83.02 54.92
N VAL A 152 10.12 -84.27 54.89
CA VAL A 152 10.07 -85.11 53.68
C VAL A 152 8.63 -85.54 53.38
N GLN A 153 8.08 -85.12 52.23
CA GLN A 153 6.72 -85.45 51.78
C GLN A 153 6.75 -86.48 50.65
N GLU A 154 6.01 -87.58 50.79
CA GLU A 154 5.96 -88.64 49.76
C GLU A 154 5.47 -88.13 48.40
N LYS A 155 4.53 -87.18 48.41
CA LYS A 155 3.93 -86.61 47.19
C LYS A 155 4.92 -85.85 46.32
N ASN A 156 6.01 -85.33 46.91
CA ASN A 156 7.01 -84.52 46.23
C ASN A 156 8.23 -85.34 45.79
N CYS A 157 8.17 -86.68 45.89
CA CYS A 157 9.31 -87.57 45.62
C CYS A 157 9.95 -87.36 44.24
N ARG A 158 9.12 -87.23 43.20
CA ARG A 158 9.57 -86.96 41.83
C ARG A 158 10.24 -85.58 41.70
N LEU A 159 9.66 -84.56 42.34
CA LEU A 159 10.22 -83.20 42.35
C LEU A 159 11.56 -83.16 43.11
N TYR A 160 11.68 -83.91 44.21
CA TYR A 160 12.95 -84.08 44.91
C TYR A 160 14.00 -84.69 43.96
N LEU A 161 13.67 -85.76 43.23
CA LEU A 161 14.60 -86.39 42.30
C LEU A 161 15.08 -85.41 41.22
N GLU A 162 14.17 -84.64 40.60
CA GLU A 162 14.51 -83.63 39.58
C GLU A 162 15.44 -82.52 40.14
N HIS A 163 15.15 -82.00 41.34
CA HIS A 163 16.01 -80.97 41.95
C HIS A 163 17.35 -81.52 42.46
N PHE A 164 17.38 -82.73 43.03
CA PHE A 164 18.63 -83.37 43.45
C PHE A 164 19.53 -83.67 42.24
N THR A 165 18.96 -84.10 41.11
CA THR A 165 19.70 -84.35 39.87
C THR A 165 20.22 -83.05 39.25
N ALA A 166 19.41 -81.98 39.21
CA ALA A 166 19.83 -80.66 38.77
C ALA A 166 20.96 -80.09 39.64
N PHE A 167 20.84 -80.18 40.97
CA PHE A 167 21.87 -79.74 41.90
C PHE A 167 23.17 -80.54 41.74
N SER A 168 23.07 -81.86 41.56
CA SER A 168 24.22 -82.72 41.28
C SER A 168 24.92 -82.36 39.96
N GLN A 169 24.17 -82.04 38.91
CA GLN A 169 24.72 -81.58 37.63
C GLN A 169 25.40 -80.22 37.75
N GLN A 170 24.82 -79.28 38.50
CA GLN A 170 25.41 -77.97 38.73
C GLN A 170 26.74 -78.07 39.50
N LYS A 171 26.79 -78.91 40.55
CA LYS A 171 28.00 -79.17 41.33
C LYS A 171 29.12 -79.84 40.50
N SER A 172 28.77 -80.56 39.43
CA SER A 172 29.73 -81.15 38.50
C SER A 172 30.35 -80.16 37.51
N LYS A 173 29.68 -79.03 37.22
CA LYS A 173 30.16 -77.99 36.29
C LYS A 173 31.15 -77.00 36.94
N ASP A 174 31.07 -76.79 38.26
CA ASP A 174 31.94 -75.87 39.02
C ASP A 174 33.35 -76.43 39.35
N GLY A 175 33.80 -77.48 38.64
CA GLY A 175 35.20 -77.93 38.67
C GLY A 175 35.67 -78.67 39.93
N ALA A 176 34.80 -78.87 40.94
CA ALA A 176 35.12 -79.66 42.12
C ALA A 176 34.90 -81.16 41.84
N ARG A 177 35.96 -81.99 41.99
CA ARG A 177 35.87 -83.47 42.01
C ARG A 177 34.62 -83.92 42.75
N SER A 178 33.77 -84.76 42.14
CA SER A 178 32.51 -85.31 42.68
C SER A 178 32.50 -85.45 44.22
N VAL A 179 32.13 -84.37 44.92
CA VAL A 179 32.01 -84.36 46.38
C VAL A 179 30.56 -84.71 46.70
N PRO A 180 30.28 -85.81 47.43
CA PRO A 180 28.93 -86.18 47.80
C PRO A 180 28.23 -85.06 48.57
N MET A 181 26.92 -84.91 48.35
CA MET A 181 26.12 -83.85 48.98
C MET A 181 26.18 -83.92 50.51
N GLY A 182 26.43 -82.79 51.18
CA GLY A 182 26.41 -82.72 52.64
C GLY A 182 24.98 -82.83 53.19
N LYS A 183 24.81 -83.31 54.42
CA LYS A 183 23.50 -83.40 55.09
C LYS A 183 22.72 -82.07 55.09
N GLU A 184 23.40 -80.95 55.32
CA GLU A 184 22.80 -79.61 55.32
C GLU A 184 22.35 -79.15 53.91
N GLU A 185 23.06 -79.58 52.87
CA GLU A 185 22.68 -79.32 51.48
C GLU A 185 21.41 -80.11 51.12
N ILE A 186 21.33 -81.36 51.55
CA ILE A 186 20.17 -82.24 51.34
C ILE A 186 18.90 -81.64 51.99
N GLN A 187 19.00 -81.14 53.23
CA GLN A 187 17.88 -80.51 53.92
C GLN A 187 17.41 -79.21 53.23
N ARG A 188 18.33 -78.41 52.70
CA ARG A 188 17.99 -77.19 51.93
C ARG A 188 17.24 -77.53 50.64
N ILE A 189 17.66 -78.56 49.92
CA ILE A 189 17.00 -78.99 48.67
C ILE A 189 15.57 -79.43 48.96
N ILE A 190 15.36 -80.27 49.98
CA ILE A 190 14.01 -80.73 50.37
C ILE A 190 13.10 -79.56 50.73
N SER A 191 13.61 -78.60 51.50
CA SER A 191 12.83 -77.43 51.93
C SER A 191 12.44 -76.58 50.71
N SER A 192 13.40 -76.28 49.83
CA SER A 192 13.17 -75.55 48.58
C SER A 192 12.16 -76.25 47.66
N CYS A 193 12.28 -77.57 47.47
CA CYS A 193 11.34 -78.35 46.68
C CYS A 193 9.91 -78.31 47.23
N ASN A 194 9.77 -78.36 48.56
CA ASN A 194 8.47 -78.25 49.19
C ASN A 194 7.86 -76.86 48.99
N ASP A 195 8.66 -75.80 49.12
CA ASP A 195 8.22 -74.42 48.89
C ASP A 195 7.77 -74.22 47.44
N VAL A 196 8.52 -74.77 46.47
CA VAL A 196 8.18 -74.73 45.03
C VAL A 196 6.88 -75.50 44.75
N ALA A 197 6.74 -76.73 45.25
CA ALA A 197 5.53 -77.53 45.06
C ALA A 197 4.30 -76.86 45.68
N GLU A 198 4.46 -76.23 46.85
CA GLU A 198 3.37 -75.51 47.50
C GLU A 198 3.00 -74.22 46.74
N ALA A 199 3.99 -73.52 46.17
CA ALA A 199 3.75 -72.36 45.30
C ALA A 199 3.01 -72.73 44.01
N GLU A 200 3.41 -73.82 43.34
CA GLU A 200 2.71 -74.33 42.15
C GLU A 200 1.27 -74.75 42.48
N LYS A 201 1.05 -75.39 43.63
CA LYS A 201 -0.30 -75.73 44.08
C LYS A 201 -1.17 -74.49 44.29
N ARG A 202 -0.65 -73.47 44.99
CA ARG A 202 -1.36 -72.19 45.18
C ARG A 202 -1.69 -71.52 43.85
N LYS A 203 -0.76 -71.57 42.88
CA LYS A 203 -0.97 -71.06 41.51
C LYS A 203 -2.13 -71.75 40.79
N HIS A 204 -2.21 -73.08 40.82
CA HIS A 204 -3.31 -73.82 40.21
C HIS A 204 -4.65 -73.54 40.89
N GLU A 205 -4.66 -73.46 42.22
CA GLU A 205 -5.87 -73.09 42.99
C GLU A 205 -6.34 -71.67 42.66
N ALA A 206 -5.42 -70.72 42.47
CA ALA A 206 -5.73 -69.35 42.06
C ALA A 206 -6.35 -69.30 40.65
N VAL A 207 -5.79 -70.01 39.66
CA VAL A 207 -6.34 -70.10 38.30
C VAL A 207 -7.75 -70.71 38.30
N ALA A 208 -8.00 -71.71 39.15
CA ALA A 208 -9.32 -72.30 39.29
C ALA A 208 -10.35 -71.30 39.85
N ARG A 209 -9.96 -70.49 40.83
CA ARG A 209 -10.81 -69.41 41.39
C ARG A 209 -11.09 -68.31 40.37
N ILE A 210 -10.08 -67.85 39.62
CA ILE A 210 -10.24 -66.86 38.55
C ILE A 210 -11.25 -67.35 37.50
N ASN A 211 -11.10 -68.60 37.02
CA ASN A 211 -12.05 -69.20 36.08
C ASN A 211 -13.47 -69.39 36.66
N ALA A 212 -13.61 -69.50 37.99
CA ALA A 212 -14.91 -69.51 38.64
C ALA A 212 -15.51 -68.09 38.67
N ALA A 213 -14.73 -67.08 39.03
CA ALA A 213 -15.16 -65.68 39.04
C ALA A 213 -15.60 -65.19 37.65
N ILE A 214 -14.83 -65.49 36.60
CA ILE A 214 -15.20 -65.16 35.20
C ILE A 214 -16.58 -65.75 34.85
N ARG A 215 -16.89 -66.97 35.30
CA ARG A 215 -18.19 -67.62 35.04
C ARG A 215 -19.34 -67.02 35.83
N LEU A 216 -19.08 -66.47 37.01
CA LEU A 216 -20.09 -65.79 37.83
C LEU A 216 -20.58 -64.50 37.16
N GLY A 217 -19.79 -63.90 36.27
CA GLY A 217 -20.21 -62.72 35.51
C GLY A 217 -20.02 -61.39 36.23
N ILE A 218 -19.47 -61.40 37.45
CA ILE A 218 -19.33 -60.20 38.29
C ILE A 218 -17.96 -59.58 38.06
N ALA A 219 -17.92 -58.43 37.40
CA ALA A 219 -16.70 -57.76 36.97
C ALA A 219 -15.72 -57.47 38.13
N VAL A 220 -16.22 -57.00 39.26
CA VAL A 220 -15.41 -56.65 40.43
C VAL A 220 -14.73 -57.89 41.02
N GLU A 221 -15.47 -58.98 41.19
CA GLU A 221 -14.94 -60.24 41.74
C GLU A 221 -13.88 -60.85 40.82
N THR A 222 -14.08 -60.77 39.50
CA THR A 222 -13.10 -61.26 38.53
C THR A 222 -11.78 -60.52 38.62
N VAL A 223 -11.81 -59.19 38.72
CA VAL A 223 -10.56 -58.42 38.87
C VAL A 223 -9.92 -58.61 40.24
N GLU A 224 -10.71 -58.70 41.31
CA GLU A 224 -10.18 -59.00 42.64
C GLU A 224 -9.43 -60.33 42.68
N GLU A 225 -9.93 -61.37 42.00
CA GLU A 225 -9.21 -62.65 41.88
C GLU A 225 -7.98 -62.55 40.96
N LEU A 226 -8.05 -61.79 39.86
CA LEU A 226 -6.93 -61.58 38.94
C LEU A 226 -5.75 -60.83 39.60
N MET A 227 -6.03 -59.91 40.54
CA MET A 227 -5.01 -59.13 41.25
C MET A 227 -4.25 -59.92 42.33
N LYS A 228 -4.70 -61.14 42.69
CA LYS A 228 -4.04 -61.93 43.72
C LYS A 228 -2.68 -62.44 43.25
N LEU A 229 -1.64 -62.15 44.04
CA LEU A 229 -0.25 -62.53 43.76
C LEU A 229 -0.04 -64.05 43.61
N GLU A 230 -0.95 -64.87 44.15
CA GLU A 230 -0.91 -66.33 44.06
C GLU A 230 -0.98 -66.85 42.61
N ALA A 231 -1.62 -66.11 41.70
CA ALA A 231 -1.78 -66.54 40.30
C ALA A 231 -0.57 -66.23 39.42
N LEU A 232 0.38 -65.39 39.88
CA LEU A 232 1.54 -64.93 39.10
C LEU A 232 1.14 -64.41 37.71
N LEU A 233 0.11 -63.58 37.64
CA LEU A 233 -0.36 -62.95 36.40
C LEU A 233 0.27 -61.57 36.19
N PRO A 234 0.27 -61.04 34.95
CA PRO A 234 0.69 -59.67 34.64
C PRO A 234 -0.15 -58.62 35.38
N ILE A 235 0.29 -57.37 35.32
CA ILE A 235 -0.38 -56.25 36.02
C ILE A 235 -1.83 -56.13 35.56
N VAL A 236 -2.75 -55.98 36.51
CA VAL A 236 -4.20 -55.85 36.29
C VAL A 236 -4.67 -54.52 36.83
N TYR A 237 -5.50 -53.80 36.07
CA TYR A 237 -6.01 -52.49 36.45
C TYR A 237 -7.44 -52.58 37.00
N GLN A 238 -7.62 -52.15 38.25
CA GLN A 238 -8.92 -52.22 38.93
C GLN A 238 -10.03 -51.42 38.21
N THR A 239 -9.65 -50.34 37.53
CA THR A 239 -10.53 -49.45 36.77
C THR A 239 -11.18 -50.11 35.57
N ALA A 240 -10.61 -51.21 35.05
CA ALA A 240 -11.06 -51.88 33.83
C ALA A 240 -11.82 -53.19 34.07
N ALA A 241 -12.48 -53.32 35.23
CA ALA A 241 -13.15 -54.56 35.63
C ALA A 241 -14.18 -55.07 34.61
N ASN A 242 -14.96 -54.16 34.03
CA ASN A 242 -15.95 -54.49 33.02
C ASN A 242 -15.30 -55.04 31.73
N LEU A 243 -14.14 -54.50 31.34
CA LEU A 243 -13.40 -54.93 30.15
C LEU A 243 -12.81 -56.33 30.34
N TYR A 244 -12.10 -56.57 31.45
CA TYR A 244 -11.54 -57.91 31.75
C TYR A 244 -12.63 -58.97 31.82
N GLN A 245 -13.76 -58.67 32.47
CA GLN A 245 -14.85 -59.62 32.59
C GLN A 245 -15.49 -59.95 31.23
N ALA A 246 -15.79 -58.94 30.40
CA ALA A 246 -16.46 -59.16 29.12
C ALA A 246 -15.57 -59.94 28.13
N GLU A 247 -14.29 -59.59 28.04
CA GLU A 247 -13.35 -60.20 27.09
C GLU A 247 -12.90 -61.59 27.53
N LEU A 248 -12.56 -61.79 28.81
CA LEU A 248 -12.19 -63.12 29.32
C LEU A 248 -13.36 -64.11 29.29
N PHE A 249 -14.59 -63.63 29.54
CA PHE A 249 -15.79 -64.46 29.42
C PHE A 249 -16.04 -64.87 27.95
N SER A 250 -15.83 -63.95 27.01
CA SER A 250 -15.94 -64.24 25.58
C SER A 250 -14.89 -65.26 25.12
N LEU A 251 -13.64 -65.16 25.60
CA LEU A 251 -12.59 -66.14 25.34
C LEU A 251 -12.93 -67.52 25.92
N GLN A 252 -13.51 -67.56 27.13
CA GLN A 252 -13.94 -68.82 27.76
C GLN A 252 -15.06 -69.50 26.98
N LEU A 253 -15.99 -68.73 26.40
CA LEU A 253 -17.06 -69.22 25.52
C LEU A 253 -16.53 -69.82 24.21
N GLN A 254 -15.50 -69.21 23.62
CA GLN A 254 -14.90 -69.66 22.36
C GLN A 254 -14.03 -70.93 22.53
N GLY A 255 -13.38 -71.10 23.68
CA GLY A 255 -12.40 -72.17 23.92
C GLY A 255 -12.95 -73.57 24.22
N GLY A 256 -14.26 -73.74 24.41
CA GLY A 256 -14.92 -75.06 24.60
C GLY A 256 -14.49 -75.90 25.81
N ARG A 257 -13.55 -75.41 26.65
CA ARG A 257 -12.98 -76.08 27.83
C ARG A 257 -13.58 -75.54 29.13
N SER A 258 -13.38 -76.25 30.25
CA SER A 258 -13.91 -75.91 31.59
C SER A 258 -13.30 -74.66 32.25
N GLY A 259 -12.45 -73.92 31.53
CA GLY A 259 -11.72 -72.73 31.96
C GLY A 259 -10.53 -72.45 31.05
N LEU A 260 -9.95 -71.25 31.20
CA LEU A 260 -8.71 -70.82 30.57
C LEU A 260 -7.51 -71.36 31.37
N SER A 261 -6.47 -71.83 30.67
CA SER A 261 -5.19 -72.22 31.28
C SER A 261 -4.44 -71.00 31.86
N HIS A 262 -3.42 -71.23 32.68
CA HIS A 262 -2.59 -70.14 33.20
C HIS A 262 -1.92 -69.34 32.07
N GLU A 263 -1.45 -70.01 31.02
CA GLU A 263 -0.79 -69.38 29.88
C GLU A 263 -1.78 -68.52 29.09
N GLU A 264 -2.96 -69.04 28.78
CA GLU A 264 -4.04 -68.30 28.10
C GLU A 264 -4.49 -67.09 28.94
N LEU A 265 -4.64 -67.24 30.25
CA LEU A 265 -4.95 -66.13 31.16
C LEU A 265 -3.82 -65.10 31.20
N SER A 266 -2.56 -65.53 31.24
CA SER A 266 -1.42 -64.62 31.27
C SER A 266 -1.36 -63.77 30.01
N VAL A 267 -1.49 -64.39 28.83
CA VAL A 267 -1.47 -63.66 27.54
C VAL A 267 -2.70 -62.77 27.39
N ALA A 268 -3.89 -63.27 27.72
CA ALA A 268 -5.12 -62.48 27.63
C ALA A 268 -5.10 -61.28 28.58
N VAL A 269 -4.63 -61.46 29.83
CA VAL A 269 -4.48 -60.36 30.78
C VAL A 269 -3.42 -59.36 30.31
N GLU A 270 -2.30 -59.81 29.76
CA GLU A 270 -1.27 -58.92 29.21
C GLU A 270 -1.81 -58.05 28.06
N MET A 271 -2.51 -58.67 27.10
CA MET A 271 -3.12 -57.96 25.98
C MET A 271 -4.22 -57.00 26.43
N LEU A 272 -5.11 -57.43 27.34
CA LEU A 272 -6.19 -56.59 27.85
C LEU A 272 -5.65 -55.44 28.68
N SER A 273 -4.64 -55.66 29.51
CA SER A 273 -3.95 -54.60 30.25
C SER A 273 -3.28 -53.60 29.32
N ALA A 274 -2.70 -54.05 28.20
CA ALA A 274 -2.20 -53.15 27.17
C ALA A 274 -3.30 -52.33 26.50
N VAL A 275 -4.49 -52.89 26.27
CA VAL A 275 -5.68 -52.16 25.76
C VAL A 275 -6.18 -51.14 26.79
N VAL A 276 -6.10 -51.44 28.08
CA VAL A 276 -6.42 -50.48 29.15
C VAL A 276 -5.47 -49.29 29.10
N VAL A 277 -4.16 -49.55 29.02
CA VAL A 277 -3.14 -48.49 28.89
C VAL A 277 -3.37 -47.67 27.61
N LEU A 278 -3.70 -48.33 26.49
CA LEU A 278 -4.04 -47.63 25.25
C LEU A 278 -5.25 -46.71 25.43
N ASN A 279 -6.31 -47.15 26.11
CA ASN A 279 -7.49 -46.31 26.38
C ASN A 279 -7.15 -45.10 27.28
N GLU A 280 -6.32 -45.30 28.31
CA GLU A 280 -5.85 -44.20 29.16
C GLU A 280 -5.02 -43.18 28.36
N VAL A 281 -4.16 -43.68 27.47
CA VAL A 281 -3.36 -42.84 26.56
C VAL A 281 -4.26 -42.11 25.55
N LEU A 282 -5.28 -42.76 24.99
CA LEU A 282 -6.25 -42.12 24.11
C LEU A 282 -7.03 -41.00 24.81
N ASP A 283 -7.30 -41.13 26.12
CA ASP A 283 -7.96 -40.09 26.92
C ASP A 283 -7.08 -38.84 27.11
N THR A 284 -5.75 -38.98 27.06
CA THR A 284 -4.82 -37.84 27.05
C THR A 284 -4.85 -37.03 25.76
N LYS A 285 -5.37 -37.62 24.67
CA LYS A 285 -5.39 -37.06 23.30
C LYS A 285 -4.00 -36.71 22.76
N ASP A 286 -2.95 -37.34 23.30
CA ASP A 286 -1.58 -37.19 22.80
C ASP A 286 -1.32 -38.20 21.68
N LEU A 287 -1.17 -37.69 20.46
CA LEU A 287 -0.93 -38.50 19.26
C LEU A 287 0.34 -39.35 19.37
N GLN A 288 1.42 -38.79 19.91
CA GLN A 288 2.72 -39.46 19.95
C GLN A 288 2.69 -40.62 20.95
N ALA A 289 2.07 -40.41 22.10
CA ALA A 289 1.89 -41.46 23.10
C ALA A 289 1.01 -42.61 22.57
N VAL A 290 -0.04 -42.31 21.79
CA VAL A 290 -0.87 -43.34 21.15
C VAL A 290 -0.07 -44.15 20.13
N ILE A 291 0.76 -43.50 19.31
CA ILE A 291 1.59 -44.17 18.31
C ILE A 291 2.65 -45.07 18.96
N GLU A 292 3.31 -44.58 20.01
CA GLU A 292 4.27 -45.36 20.80
C GLU A 292 3.58 -46.60 21.39
N GLN A 293 2.37 -46.44 21.95
CA GLN A 293 1.62 -47.57 22.49
C GLN A 293 1.15 -48.56 21.42
N LEU A 294 0.81 -48.12 20.20
CA LEU A 294 0.45 -49.01 19.09
C LEU A 294 1.67 -49.77 18.53
N THR A 295 2.87 -49.22 18.65
CA THR A 295 4.11 -49.78 18.07
C THR A 295 4.87 -50.66 19.06
N ASP A 296 4.98 -50.23 20.32
CA ASP A 296 5.86 -50.87 21.32
C ASP A 296 5.14 -51.86 22.25
N SER A 297 3.81 -51.88 22.25
CA SER A 297 3.02 -52.70 23.17
C SER A 297 2.73 -54.12 22.61
N PRO A 298 2.64 -55.16 23.45
CA PRO A 298 2.27 -56.52 23.05
C PRO A 298 0.77 -56.67 22.69
N LEU A 299 0.20 -55.70 21.97
CA LEU A 299 -1.20 -55.66 21.58
C LEU A 299 -1.52 -56.63 20.44
N GLY A 300 -0.51 -57.03 19.64
CA GLY A 300 -0.64 -58.09 18.64
C GLY A 300 -1.65 -57.82 17.52
N PHE A 301 -1.94 -56.55 17.20
CA PHE A 301 -2.82 -56.18 16.10
C PHE A 301 -2.25 -56.63 14.75
N THR A 302 -3.13 -57.02 13.83
CA THR A 302 -2.77 -57.44 12.47
C THR A 302 -2.91 -56.27 11.49
N ASN A 303 -2.13 -56.27 10.40
CA ASN A 303 -2.17 -55.25 9.33
C ASN A 303 -1.80 -53.82 9.76
N ILE A 304 -0.96 -53.63 10.78
CA ILE A 304 -0.42 -52.29 11.07
C ILE A 304 0.58 -51.90 9.98
N ASP A 305 0.25 -50.84 9.25
CA ASP A 305 1.16 -50.14 8.35
C ASP A 305 1.82 -48.97 9.08
N HIS A 306 3.15 -48.98 9.15
CA HIS A 306 3.92 -47.93 9.83
C HIS A 306 3.74 -46.55 9.19
N ASP A 307 3.40 -46.48 7.90
CA ASP A 307 3.20 -45.21 7.21
C ASP A 307 1.87 -44.53 7.60
N ASN A 308 0.92 -45.30 8.14
CA ASN A 308 -0.43 -44.83 8.50
C ASN A 308 -0.65 -44.64 10.01
N LEU A 309 0.40 -44.75 10.85
CA LEU A 309 0.32 -44.66 12.31
C LEU A 309 -0.39 -43.39 12.82
N ASN A 310 -0.11 -42.24 12.21
CA ASN A 310 -0.77 -40.99 12.55
C ASN A 310 -2.28 -41.04 12.29
N ARG A 311 -2.70 -41.61 11.15
CA ARG A 311 -4.11 -41.74 10.78
C ARG A 311 -4.85 -42.70 11.70
N TYR A 312 -4.21 -43.81 12.09
CA TYR A 312 -4.76 -44.73 13.11
C TYR A 312 -4.98 -44.02 14.44
N ALA A 313 -3.97 -43.31 14.94
CA ALA A 313 -4.04 -42.65 16.24
C ALA A 313 -5.11 -41.53 16.27
N ASP A 314 -5.19 -40.68 15.23
CA ASP A 314 -6.20 -39.64 15.13
C ASP A 314 -7.64 -40.21 15.13
N MET A 315 -7.88 -41.25 14.34
CA MET A 315 -9.19 -41.89 14.27
C MET A 315 -9.56 -42.62 15.56
N LEU A 316 -8.62 -43.29 16.21
CA LEU A 316 -8.85 -43.94 17.51
C LEU A 316 -9.17 -42.92 18.61
N ILE A 317 -8.52 -41.75 18.62
CA ILE A 317 -8.85 -40.66 19.57
C ILE A 317 -10.30 -40.17 19.32
N LYS A 318 -10.71 -40.08 18.05
CA LYS A 318 -12.08 -39.70 17.69
C LYS A 318 -13.10 -40.77 18.08
N GLU A 319 -12.85 -42.04 17.77
CA GLU A 319 -13.72 -43.15 18.16
C GLU A 319 -13.80 -43.29 19.68
N ARG A 320 -12.70 -43.04 20.40
CA ARG A 320 -12.68 -42.97 21.87
C ARG A 320 -13.60 -41.88 22.40
N ALA A 321 -13.55 -40.68 21.81
CA ALA A 321 -14.45 -39.59 22.18
C ALA A 321 -15.92 -39.93 21.89
N GLU A 322 -16.23 -40.56 20.76
CA GLU A 322 -17.59 -40.97 20.40
C GLU A 322 -18.14 -42.09 21.31
N THR A 323 -17.31 -43.06 21.69
CA THR A 323 -17.72 -44.16 22.59
C THR A 323 -17.95 -43.68 24.02
N LEU A 324 -17.16 -42.72 24.51
CA LEU A 324 -17.43 -42.01 25.77
C LEU A 324 -18.80 -41.31 25.77
N THR A 325 -19.21 -40.70 24.65
CA THR A 325 -20.56 -40.08 24.56
C THR A 325 -21.71 -41.10 24.57
N LYS A 326 -21.44 -42.33 24.12
CA LYS A 326 -22.40 -43.45 24.12
C LYS A 326 -22.44 -44.19 25.46
N GLY A 327 -21.63 -43.78 26.44
CA GLY A 327 -21.57 -44.37 27.78
C GLY A 327 -20.75 -45.67 27.86
N GLN A 328 -19.90 -45.96 26.87
CA GLN A 328 -18.96 -47.08 26.92
C GLN A 328 -17.65 -46.62 27.58
N GLU A 329 -17.20 -47.36 28.59
CA GLU A 329 -16.03 -46.98 29.41
C GLU A 329 -14.68 -47.24 28.72
N PHE A 330 -14.59 -48.25 27.85
CA PHE A 330 -13.36 -48.67 27.16
C PHE A 330 -13.64 -49.10 25.72
N LEU A 331 -12.72 -48.81 24.81
CA LEU A 331 -12.63 -49.46 23.50
C LEU A 331 -12.11 -50.89 23.67
N SER A 332 -12.76 -51.86 23.02
CA SER A 332 -12.30 -53.25 23.02
C SER A 332 -11.15 -53.45 22.03
N TRP A 333 -10.42 -54.56 22.16
CA TRP A 333 -9.39 -54.95 21.19
C TRP A 333 -9.96 -55.04 19.75
N ASN A 334 -11.19 -55.54 19.62
CA ASN A 334 -11.87 -55.67 18.32
C ASN A 334 -12.22 -54.32 17.69
N ASP A 335 -12.54 -53.31 18.50
CA ASP A 335 -12.84 -51.97 17.99
C ASP A 335 -11.58 -51.32 17.43
N VAL A 336 -10.46 -51.44 18.15
CA VAL A 336 -9.16 -50.94 17.69
C VAL A 336 -8.71 -51.64 16.40
N GLN A 337 -8.85 -52.96 16.30
CA GLN A 337 -8.53 -53.71 15.08
C GLN A 337 -9.41 -53.29 13.89
N LYS A 338 -10.72 -53.10 14.09
CA LYS A 338 -11.62 -52.61 13.03
C LYS A 338 -11.26 -51.22 12.54
N CYS A 339 -10.83 -50.33 13.43
CA CYS A 339 -10.36 -49.00 13.06
C CYS A 339 -9.14 -49.09 12.13
N ILE A 340 -8.15 -49.92 12.49
CA ILE A 340 -6.94 -50.14 11.68
C ILE A 340 -7.32 -50.70 10.29
N ASP A 341 -8.15 -51.75 10.24
CA ASP A 341 -8.57 -52.35 8.97
C ASP A 341 -9.37 -51.36 8.09
N THR A 342 -10.23 -50.55 8.70
CA THR A 342 -11.01 -49.52 7.98
C THR A 342 -10.10 -48.47 7.36
N ILE A 343 -9.08 -48.01 8.09
CA ILE A 343 -8.14 -47.00 7.60
C ILE A 343 -7.25 -47.58 6.51
N ASN A 344 -6.80 -48.82 6.63
CA ASN A 344 -6.08 -49.50 5.56
C ASN A 344 -6.91 -49.59 4.28
N ILE A 345 -8.19 -49.95 4.37
CA ILE A 345 -9.10 -49.98 3.21
C ILE A 345 -9.23 -48.57 2.62
N GLN A 346 -9.41 -47.53 3.44
CA GLN A 346 -9.51 -46.15 2.98
C GLN A 346 -8.23 -45.67 2.28
N VAL A 347 -7.07 -45.94 2.85
CA VAL A 347 -5.76 -45.59 2.27
C VAL A 347 -5.53 -46.33 0.96
N HIS A 348 -5.90 -47.62 0.91
CA HIS A 348 -5.83 -48.39 -0.32
C HIS A 348 -6.75 -47.82 -1.40
N GLU A 349 -8.00 -47.46 -1.06
CA GLU A 349 -8.90 -46.79 -2.00
C GLU A 349 -8.37 -45.42 -2.47
N GLU A 350 -7.71 -44.66 -1.61
CA GLU A 350 -7.06 -43.39 -1.97
C GLU A 350 -5.89 -43.63 -2.93
N HIS A 351 -5.07 -44.66 -2.69
CA HIS A 351 -3.96 -45.02 -3.54
C HIS A 351 -4.42 -45.46 -4.94
N GLU A 352 -5.43 -46.32 -5.01
CA GLU A 352 -6.05 -46.74 -6.27
C GLU A 352 -6.66 -45.57 -7.04
N ARG A 353 -7.21 -44.56 -6.34
CA ARG A 353 -7.65 -43.30 -6.99
C ARG A 353 -6.49 -42.51 -7.57
N ILE A 354 -5.36 -42.42 -6.85
CA ILE A 354 -4.16 -41.72 -7.35
C ILE A 354 -3.63 -42.40 -8.62
N ILE A 355 -3.62 -43.73 -8.64
CA ILE A 355 -3.23 -44.50 -9.83
C ILE A 355 -4.18 -44.19 -11.00
N ALA A 356 -5.50 -44.22 -10.78
CA ALA A 356 -6.47 -43.91 -11.82
C ALA A 356 -6.32 -42.46 -12.36
N ILE A 357 -6.04 -41.48 -11.48
CA ILE A 357 -5.76 -40.10 -11.89
C ILE A 357 -4.48 -40.01 -12.73
N ALA A 358 -3.44 -40.77 -12.36
CA ALA A 358 -2.19 -40.84 -13.12
C ALA A 358 -2.44 -41.43 -14.52
N GLU A 359 -3.20 -42.51 -14.62
CA GLU A 359 -3.59 -43.12 -15.89
C GLU A 359 -4.39 -42.15 -16.78
N ILE A 360 -5.31 -41.36 -16.21
CA ILE A 360 -6.04 -40.31 -16.95
C ILE A 360 -5.07 -39.26 -17.50
N ASN A 361 -4.12 -38.80 -16.69
CA ASN A 361 -3.14 -37.80 -17.12
C ASN A 361 -2.15 -38.34 -18.16
N GLU A 362 -1.80 -39.61 -18.10
CA GLU A 362 -1.00 -40.29 -19.11
C GLU A 362 -1.77 -40.43 -20.42
N ALA A 363 -3.04 -40.86 -20.36
CA ALA A 363 -3.92 -40.93 -21.51
C ALA A 363 -4.10 -39.56 -22.19
N LEU A 364 -4.19 -38.47 -21.42
CA LEU A 364 -4.23 -37.10 -21.97
C LEU A 364 -2.94 -36.72 -22.72
N ASN A 365 -1.77 -37.19 -22.26
CA ASN A 365 -0.50 -36.92 -22.94
C ASN A 365 -0.36 -37.70 -24.26
N SER A 366 -1.09 -38.81 -24.42
CA SER A 366 -1.05 -39.64 -25.64
C SER A 366 -1.67 -38.94 -26.86
N GLY A 367 -2.55 -37.96 -26.64
CA GLY A 367 -3.32 -37.27 -27.69
C GLY A 367 -4.48 -38.10 -28.26
N ASP A 368 -4.77 -39.28 -27.69
CA ASP A 368 -5.87 -40.15 -28.13
C ASP A 368 -7.10 -40.00 -27.20
N HIS A 369 -8.20 -39.52 -27.78
CA HIS A 369 -9.46 -39.31 -27.06
C HIS A 369 -10.12 -40.63 -26.63
N GLN A 370 -9.87 -41.76 -27.32
CA GLN A 370 -10.39 -43.07 -26.92
C GLN A 370 -9.66 -43.63 -25.70
N GLN A 371 -8.35 -43.42 -25.61
CA GLN A 371 -7.56 -43.77 -24.42
C GLN A 371 -7.98 -42.91 -23.23
N THR A 372 -8.23 -41.62 -23.48
CA THR A 372 -8.74 -40.71 -22.45
C THR A 372 -10.10 -41.18 -21.92
N LEU A 373 -11.03 -41.56 -22.80
CA LEU A 373 -12.32 -42.11 -22.40
C LEU A 373 -12.18 -43.41 -21.59
N ALA A 374 -11.30 -44.32 -22.02
CA ALA A 374 -11.06 -45.58 -21.32
C ALA A 374 -10.55 -45.34 -19.89
N ALA A 375 -9.64 -44.39 -19.70
CA ALA A 375 -9.14 -43.99 -18.39
C ALA A 375 -10.22 -43.30 -17.52
N LEU A 376 -11.07 -42.46 -18.13
CA LEU A 376 -12.19 -41.81 -17.41
C LEU A 376 -13.28 -42.79 -16.94
N LEU A 377 -13.45 -43.92 -17.62
CA LEU A 377 -14.41 -44.97 -17.28
C LEU A 377 -13.92 -45.95 -16.19
N LEU A 378 -12.69 -45.78 -15.70
CA LEU A 378 -12.15 -46.64 -14.64
C LEU A 378 -12.99 -46.52 -13.35
N PRO A 379 -13.54 -47.64 -12.83
CA PRO A 379 -14.37 -47.61 -11.61
C PRO A 379 -13.62 -47.07 -10.38
N THR A 380 -12.30 -47.22 -10.35
CA THR A 380 -11.39 -46.74 -9.30
C THR A 380 -11.34 -45.22 -9.18
N ALA A 381 -11.52 -44.48 -10.29
CA ALA A 381 -11.56 -43.01 -10.27
C ALA A 381 -12.84 -42.44 -9.63
N LYS A 382 -13.93 -43.24 -9.56
CA LYS A 382 -15.26 -42.85 -9.05
C LYS A 382 -15.82 -41.56 -9.69
N LEU A 383 -15.48 -41.29 -10.95
CA LEU A 383 -15.96 -40.15 -11.71
C LEU A 383 -17.45 -40.32 -12.07
N THR A 384 -18.18 -39.21 -12.14
CA THR A 384 -19.61 -39.20 -12.45
C THR A 384 -19.91 -38.40 -13.71
N GLY A 385 -20.92 -38.86 -14.47
CA GLY A 385 -21.42 -38.15 -15.66
C GLY A 385 -20.60 -38.36 -16.93
N VAL A 386 -19.75 -39.37 -17.03
CA VAL A 386 -18.97 -39.64 -18.25
C VAL A 386 -19.87 -40.26 -19.33
N ASN A 387 -20.06 -39.55 -20.44
CA ASN A 387 -20.80 -39.99 -21.62
C ASN A 387 -19.84 -40.39 -22.76
N PRO A 388 -19.91 -41.61 -23.30
CA PRO A 388 -19.06 -42.04 -24.41
C PRO A 388 -19.14 -41.17 -25.68
N THR A 389 -20.27 -40.49 -25.93
CA THR A 389 -20.44 -39.69 -27.16
C THR A 389 -19.69 -38.36 -27.14
N THR A 390 -19.30 -37.88 -25.95
CA THR A 390 -18.56 -36.61 -25.76
C THR A 390 -17.06 -36.83 -25.53
N ALA A 391 -16.55 -38.02 -25.87
CA ALA A 391 -15.17 -38.45 -25.60
C ALA A 391 -14.11 -37.47 -26.11
N LYS A 392 -14.25 -37.00 -27.36
CA LYS A 392 -13.35 -36.02 -27.94
C LYS A 392 -13.36 -34.69 -27.18
N HIS A 393 -14.55 -34.19 -26.83
CA HIS A 393 -14.67 -32.94 -26.07
C HIS A 393 -14.11 -33.06 -24.65
N TYR A 394 -14.26 -34.21 -23.99
CA TYR A 394 -13.57 -34.45 -22.71
C TYR A 394 -12.06 -34.32 -22.86
N HIS A 395 -11.49 -34.92 -23.91
CA HIS A 395 -10.06 -34.79 -24.18
C HIS A 395 -9.66 -33.33 -24.39
N ASP A 396 -10.38 -32.59 -25.23
CA ASP A 396 -10.06 -31.20 -25.55
C ASP A 396 -10.19 -30.25 -24.34
N VAL A 397 -11.23 -30.43 -23.52
CA VAL A 397 -11.45 -29.64 -22.29
C VAL A 397 -10.40 -29.97 -21.24
N LEU A 398 -10.08 -31.24 -21.02
CA LEU A 398 -9.06 -31.67 -20.07
C LEU A 398 -7.66 -31.20 -20.51
N GLN A 399 -7.33 -31.32 -21.80
CA GLN A 399 -6.06 -30.85 -22.34
C GLN A 399 -5.92 -29.34 -22.19
N TYR A 400 -6.99 -28.59 -22.48
CA TYR A 400 -7.01 -27.14 -22.26
C TYR A 400 -6.87 -26.77 -20.77
N THR A 401 -7.57 -27.48 -19.89
CA THR A 401 -7.48 -27.27 -18.44
C THR A 401 -6.07 -27.53 -17.92
N LYS A 402 -5.41 -28.59 -18.43
CA LYS A 402 -4.02 -28.91 -18.11
C LYS A 402 -3.08 -27.82 -18.61
N TRP A 403 -3.24 -27.37 -19.87
CA TRP A 403 -2.44 -26.29 -20.42
C TRP A 403 -2.59 -24.99 -19.60
N LEU A 404 -3.81 -24.64 -19.21
CA LEU A 404 -4.08 -23.46 -18.38
C LEU A 404 -3.43 -23.58 -16.99
N LEU A 405 -3.45 -24.78 -16.40
CA LEU A 405 -2.78 -25.08 -15.15
C LEU A 405 -1.26 -24.87 -15.27
N CYS A 406 -0.63 -25.43 -16.31
CA CYS A 406 0.81 -25.25 -16.57
C CYS A 406 1.17 -23.78 -16.78
N GLN A 407 0.33 -23.01 -17.48
CA GLN A 407 0.55 -21.58 -17.70
C GLN A 407 0.48 -20.77 -16.40
N ASN A 408 -0.51 -21.07 -15.54
CA ASN A 408 -0.71 -20.35 -14.28
C ASN A 408 0.31 -20.73 -13.20
N SER A 409 0.75 -21.99 -13.15
CA SER A 409 1.74 -22.47 -12.19
C SER A 409 3.19 -22.18 -12.62
N GLY A 410 3.43 -22.04 -13.94
CA GLY A 410 4.77 -21.96 -14.52
C GLY A 410 5.52 -23.30 -14.54
N ASP A 411 4.83 -24.40 -14.25
CA ASP A 411 5.37 -25.76 -14.23
C ASP A 411 4.80 -26.57 -15.41
N GLU A 412 5.67 -26.94 -16.35
CA GLU A 412 5.30 -27.76 -17.51
C GLU A 412 4.89 -29.19 -17.12
N SER A 413 5.25 -29.64 -15.91
CA SER A 413 4.93 -30.98 -15.39
C SER A 413 3.64 -31.04 -14.58
N ALA A 414 2.85 -29.95 -14.54
CA ALA A 414 1.62 -29.92 -13.76
C ALA A 414 0.61 -30.99 -14.22
N VAL A 415 0.01 -31.66 -13.24
CA VAL A 415 -0.92 -32.79 -13.41
C VAL A 415 -2.32 -32.35 -12.96
N LEU A 416 -3.36 -32.84 -13.63
CA LEU A 416 -4.74 -32.61 -13.23
C LEU A 416 -5.11 -33.48 -12.02
N TRP A 417 -5.72 -32.87 -11.01
CA TRP A 417 -6.27 -33.57 -9.85
C TRP A 417 -7.75 -33.94 -10.03
N LEU A 418 -8.26 -34.84 -9.19
CA LEU A 418 -9.61 -35.40 -9.30
C LEU A 418 -10.70 -34.34 -9.47
N ASP A 419 -10.66 -33.29 -8.64
CA ASP A 419 -11.67 -32.22 -8.67
C ASP A 419 -11.66 -31.47 -10.02
N GLN A 420 -10.47 -31.22 -10.56
CA GLN A 420 -10.30 -30.54 -11.85
C GLN A 420 -10.78 -31.42 -13.00
N ILE A 421 -10.52 -32.74 -12.91
CA ILE A 421 -10.99 -33.72 -13.89
C ILE A 421 -12.52 -33.80 -13.86
N GLN A 422 -13.12 -33.87 -12.67
CA GLN A 422 -14.57 -33.93 -12.50
C GLN A 422 -15.26 -32.63 -12.96
N GLU A 423 -14.68 -31.46 -12.65
CA GLU A 423 -15.16 -30.16 -13.12
C GLU A 423 -15.07 -30.04 -14.66
N ALA A 424 -13.98 -30.53 -15.26
CA ALA A 424 -13.82 -30.57 -16.70
C ALA A 424 -14.88 -31.47 -17.39
N ILE A 425 -15.21 -32.63 -16.80
CA ILE A 425 -16.28 -33.51 -17.31
C ILE A 425 -17.64 -32.81 -17.22
N ILE A 426 -17.95 -32.17 -16.09
CA ILE A 426 -19.20 -31.41 -15.91
C ILE A 426 -19.29 -30.29 -16.94
N THR A 427 -18.19 -29.54 -17.12
CA THR A 427 -18.10 -28.45 -18.09
C THR A 427 -18.30 -28.96 -19.52
N ALA A 428 -17.66 -30.07 -19.88
CA ALA A 428 -17.81 -30.67 -21.21
C ALA A 428 -19.23 -31.17 -21.47
N ASN A 429 -19.91 -31.73 -20.47
CA ASN A 429 -21.32 -32.12 -20.58
C ASN A 429 -22.25 -30.92 -20.76
N GLN A 430 -22.01 -29.86 -19.98
CA GLN A 430 -22.76 -28.62 -20.13
C GLN A 430 -22.51 -28.01 -21.52
N ASP A 431 -21.28 -28.08 -22.01
CA ASP A 431 -20.93 -27.59 -23.34
C ASP A 431 -21.62 -28.39 -24.45
N GLU A 432 -21.81 -29.71 -24.29
CA GLU A 432 -22.63 -30.53 -25.22
C GLU A 432 -24.08 -30.05 -25.25
N GLU A 433 -24.71 -29.88 -24.08
CA GLU A 433 -26.10 -29.41 -23.99
C GLU A 433 -26.27 -28.00 -24.57
N GLU A 434 -25.34 -27.08 -24.27
CA GLU A 434 -25.32 -25.72 -24.79
C GLU A 434 -25.06 -25.70 -26.31
N ALA A 435 -24.14 -26.53 -26.81
CA ALA A 435 -23.82 -26.61 -28.23
C ALA A 435 -25.00 -27.15 -29.04
N LEU A 436 -25.64 -28.23 -28.57
CA LEU A 436 -26.80 -28.84 -29.23
C LEU A 436 -27.98 -27.87 -29.29
N THR A 437 -28.32 -27.25 -28.15
CA THR A 437 -29.44 -26.31 -28.07
C THR A 437 -29.19 -25.03 -28.89
N MET A 438 -27.96 -24.53 -28.90
CA MET A 438 -27.57 -23.38 -29.71
C MET A 438 -27.58 -23.70 -31.20
N ALA A 439 -26.99 -24.83 -31.62
CA ALA A 439 -26.97 -25.24 -33.02
C ALA A 439 -28.40 -25.47 -33.55
N GLY A 440 -29.26 -26.15 -32.79
CA GLY A 440 -30.68 -26.31 -33.12
C GLY A 440 -31.43 -24.97 -33.20
N SER A 441 -31.11 -24.00 -32.33
CA SER A 441 -31.71 -22.66 -32.39
C SER A 441 -31.24 -21.84 -33.59
N VAL A 442 -29.96 -21.95 -33.96
CA VAL A 442 -29.41 -21.32 -35.17
C VAL A 442 -30.02 -21.94 -36.43
N ALA A 443 -30.15 -23.27 -36.47
CA ALA A 443 -30.87 -23.95 -37.55
C ALA A 443 -32.32 -23.48 -37.64
N HIS A 444 -33.02 -23.37 -36.51
CA HIS A 444 -34.39 -22.85 -36.43
C HIS A 444 -34.50 -21.41 -36.95
N ILE A 445 -33.59 -20.51 -36.56
CA ILE A 445 -33.54 -19.13 -37.07
C ILE A 445 -33.35 -19.14 -38.58
N ASN A 446 -32.42 -19.94 -39.10
CA ASN A 446 -32.20 -20.03 -40.54
C ASN A 446 -33.44 -20.52 -41.28
N THR A 447 -34.19 -21.48 -40.74
CA THR A 447 -35.48 -21.92 -41.29
C THR A 447 -36.53 -20.80 -41.26
N LYS A 448 -36.62 -20.03 -40.18
CA LYS A 448 -37.57 -18.90 -40.11
C LYS A 448 -37.24 -17.76 -41.06
N VAL A 449 -35.95 -17.49 -41.26
CA VAL A 449 -35.51 -16.50 -42.25
C VAL A 449 -35.89 -16.92 -43.67
N THR A 450 -35.80 -18.22 -44.01
CA THR A 450 -36.21 -18.72 -45.34
C THR A 450 -37.72 -18.74 -45.54
N GLU A 451 -38.52 -18.93 -44.48
CA GLU A 451 -39.99 -18.81 -44.52
C GLU A 451 -40.46 -17.37 -44.84
N GLY A 452 -39.64 -16.36 -44.53
CA GLY A 452 -39.88 -14.96 -44.94
C GLY A 452 -40.78 -14.13 -44.02
N ASP A 453 -41.24 -14.67 -42.90
CA ASP A 453 -42.10 -13.96 -41.93
C ASP A 453 -41.26 -13.28 -40.84
N SER A 454 -41.30 -11.94 -40.81
CA SER A 454 -40.52 -11.13 -39.87
C SER A 454 -40.89 -11.35 -38.41
N GLN A 455 -42.14 -11.71 -38.09
CA GLN A 455 -42.54 -11.99 -36.72
C GLN A 455 -42.03 -13.35 -36.24
N ASN A 456 -42.07 -14.36 -37.11
CA ASN A 456 -41.54 -15.68 -36.77
C ASN A 456 -40.01 -15.65 -36.65
N THR A 457 -39.33 -14.88 -37.50
CA THR A 457 -37.88 -14.65 -37.38
C THR A 457 -37.53 -13.91 -36.10
N LEU A 458 -38.30 -12.89 -35.71
CA LEU A 458 -38.10 -12.21 -34.43
C LEU A 458 -38.26 -13.18 -33.25
N LEU A 459 -39.30 -14.00 -33.24
CA LEU A 459 -39.52 -15.01 -32.19
C LEU A 459 -38.36 -16.00 -32.11
N ALA A 460 -37.86 -16.47 -33.27
CA ALA A 460 -36.69 -17.34 -33.34
C ALA A 460 -35.43 -16.64 -32.80
N LEU A 461 -35.18 -15.38 -33.18
CA LEU A 461 -34.05 -14.57 -32.70
C LEU A 461 -34.10 -14.27 -31.20
N GLN A 462 -35.30 -14.17 -30.62
CA GLN A 462 -35.51 -13.94 -29.18
C GLN A 462 -35.37 -15.21 -28.33
N THR A 463 -35.23 -16.38 -28.96
CA THR A 463 -35.09 -17.65 -28.24
C THR A 463 -33.79 -17.62 -27.41
N PRO A 464 -33.84 -17.83 -26.08
CA PRO A 464 -32.66 -17.74 -25.21
C PRO A 464 -31.53 -18.69 -25.61
N SER A 465 -31.88 -19.86 -26.13
CA SER A 465 -30.92 -20.89 -26.56
C SER A 465 -30.07 -20.50 -27.77
N ALA A 466 -30.50 -19.53 -28.60
CA ALA A 466 -29.65 -18.98 -29.66
C ALA A 466 -28.48 -18.13 -29.10
N GLY A 467 -28.61 -17.65 -27.84
CA GLY A 467 -27.60 -16.84 -27.17
C GLY A 467 -27.33 -15.50 -27.85
N LEU A 468 -28.31 -14.96 -28.59
CA LEU A 468 -28.20 -13.69 -29.31
C LEU A 468 -28.47 -12.50 -28.37
N ARG A 469 -27.75 -11.40 -28.59
CA ARG A 469 -27.83 -10.17 -27.79
C ARG A 469 -28.42 -9.04 -28.61
N ALA A 470 -29.05 -8.09 -27.92
CA ALA A 470 -29.53 -6.83 -28.50
C ALA A 470 -30.59 -6.98 -29.61
N VAL A 471 -31.47 -7.98 -29.49
CA VAL A 471 -32.63 -8.17 -30.38
C VAL A 471 -33.78 -7.28 -29.90
N HIS A 472 -34.19 -6.33 -30.74
CA HIS A 472 -35.29 -5.41 -30.47
C HIS A 472 -36.53 -5.73 -31.31
N PRO A 473 -37.74 -5.83 -30.71
CA PRO A 473 -38.97 -6.10 -31.45
C PRO A 473 -39.25 -5.10 -32.59
N GLU A 474 -38.85 -3.84 -32.40
CA GLU A 474 -39.06 -2.75 -33.35
C GLU A 474 -38.25 -2.89 -34.64
N CYS A 475 -37.26 -3.79 -34.66
CA CYS A 475 -36.37 -4.06 -35.79
C CYS A 475 -36.69 -5.34 -36.56
N ALA A 476 -37.83 -6.00 -36.28
CA ALA A 476 -38.19 -7.31 -36.85
C ALA A 476 -38.07 -7.38 -38.38
N ASP A 477 -38.65 -6.39 -39.09
CA ASP A 477 -38.63 -6.36 -40.56
C ASP A 477 -37.20 -6.14 -41.10
N SER A 478 -36.42 -5.30 -40.44
CA SER A 478 -35.02 -5.03 -40.82
C SER A 478 -34.12 -6.25 -40.57
N TYR A 479 -34.30 -6.97 -39.45
CA TYR A 479 -33.59 -8.23 -39.21
C TYR A 479 -33.92 -9.26 -40.29
N GLN A 480 -35.21 -9.46 -40.59
CA GLN A 480 -35.63 -10.41 -41.62
C GLN A 480 -35.03 -10.07 -42.99
N TYR A 481 -35.05 -8.80 -43.38
CA TYR A 481 -34.51 -8.35 -44.66
C TYR A 481 -33.00 -8.60 -44.78
N GLU A 482 -32.20 -8.14 -43.81
CA GLU A 482 -30.75 -8.26 -43.83
C GLU A 482 -30.27 -9.72 -43.69
N LEU A 483 -30.94 -10.52 -42.85
CA LEU A 483 -30.63 -11.95 -42.71
C LEU A 483 -30.94 -12.72 -44.01
N ALA A 484 -32.09 -12.47 -44.64
CA ALA A 484 -32.45 -13.11 -45.90
C ALA A 484 -31.49 -12.71 -47.05
N GLN A 485 -31.04 -11.45 -47.07
CA GLN A 485 -30.05 -10.97 -48.04
C GLN A 485 -28.68 -11.65 -47.83
N ARG A 486 -28.26 -11.84 -46.57
CA ARG A 486 -27.03 -12.56 -46.22
C ARG A 486 -27.10 -14.05 -46.61
N GLN A 487 -28.22 -14.72 -46.33
CA GLN A 487 -28.45 -16.11 -46.75
C GLN A 487 -28.37 -16.25 -48.28
N THR A 488 -29.04 -15.36 -49.01
CA THR A 488 -29.07 -15.39 -50.48
C THR A 488 -27.67 -15.17 -51.07
N SER A 489 -26.88 -14.27 -50.51
CA SER A 489 -25.49 -14.05 -50.94
C SER A 489 -24.63 -15.31 -50.75
N LYS A 490 -24.71 -15.99 -49.60
CA LYS A 490 -23.93 -17.21 -49.34
C LYS A 490 -24.38 -18.41 -50.18
N ALA A 491 -25.68 -18.52 -50.45
CA ALA A 491 -26.20 -19.57 -51.34
C ALA A 491 -25.61 -19.48 -52.77
N THR A 492 -25.10 -18.32 -53.19
CA THR A 492 -24.40 -18.18 -54.48
C THR A 492 -22.92 -18.56 -54.45
N GLU A 493 -22.31 -18.72 -53.27
CA GLU A 493 -20.88 -18.93 -53.08
C GLU A 493 -20.49 -20.40 -52.83
N GLY A 494 -21.43 -21.29 -52.48
CA GLY A 494 -21.12 -22.69 -52.14
C GLY A 494 -22.21 -23.71 -52.49
N SER A 495 -21.93 -24.99 -52.25
CA SER A 495 -22.88 -26.10 -52.45
C SER A 495 -23.97 -26.10 -51.37
N SER A 496 -25.24 -26.24 -51.77
CA SER A 496 -26.39 -26.32 -50.86
C SER A 496 -26.76 -27.76 -50.45
N ASP A 497 -26.01 -28.76 -50.94
CA ASP A 497 -26.31 -30.19 -50.75
C ASP A 497 -25.77 -30.77 -49.42
N GLY A 498 -25.02 -29.97 -48.65
CA GLY A 498 -24.47 -30.38 -47.36
C GLY A 498 -25.54 -30.62 -46.29
N LEU A 499 -25.40 -31.69 -45.50
CA LEU A 499 -26.31 -32.05 -44.40
C LEU A 499 -25.83 -31.55 -43.03
N TRP A 500 -24.57 -31.11 -42.94
CA TRP A 500 -23.93 -30.74 -41.70
C TRP A 500 -23.54 -29.27 -41.67
N VAL A 501 -23.61 -28.68 -40.48
CA VAL A 501 -23.19 -27.31 -40.20
C VAL A 501 -22.12 -27.35 -39.12
N LYS A 502 -21.09 -26.53 -39.30
CA LYS A 502 -20.01 -26.37 -38.33
C LYS A 502 -20.26 -25.13 -37.48
N HIS A 503 -20.26 -25.29 -36.17
CA HIS A 503 -20.35 -24.22 -35.19
C HIS A 503 -19.08 -24.17 -34.34
N CYS A 504 -18.62 -22.98 -34.01
CA CYS A 504 -17.53 -22.80 -33.06
C CYS A 504 -18.10 -22.49 -31.67
N ILE A 505 -17.78 -23.32 -30.69
CA ILE A 505 -18.21 -23.20 -29.29
C ILE A 505 -17.07 -22.58 -28.49
N LYS A 506 -17.39 -21.53 -27.71
CA LYS A 506 -16.43 -20.77 -26.87
C LYS A 506 -15.18 -20.27 -27.62
N ASP A 507 -15.31 -20.03 -28.93
CA ASP A 507 -14.23 -19.63 -29.84
C ASP A 507 -13.05 -20.61 -29.88
N ARG A 508 -13.27 -21.89 -29.53
CA ARG A 508 -12.21 -22.89 -29.39
C ARG A 508 -12.54 -24.24 -30.00
N TYR A 509 -13.76 -24.73 -29.78
CA TYR A 509 -14.13 -26.10 -30.10
C TYR A 509 -15.05 -26.15 -31.31
N ASP A 510 -14.78 -27.07 -32.22
CA ASP A 510 -15.59 -27.27 -33.40
C ASP A 510 -16.70 -28.30 -33.10
N TYR A 511 -17.95 -27.89 -33.30
CA TYR A 511 -19.14 -28.70 -33.11
C TYR A 511 -19.87 -28.87 -34.43
N TYR A 512 -20.19 -30.11 -34.80
CA TYR A 512 -20.84 -30.47 -36.05
C TYR A 512 -22.29 -30.83 -35.76
N TYR A 513 -23.23 -30.13 -36.39
CA TYR A 513 -24.67 -30.36 -36.22
C TYR A 513 -25.30 -30.87 -37.51
N ASN A 514 -26.05 -31.96 -37.42
CA ASN A 514 -26.79 -32.54 -38.55
C ASN A 514 -28.20 -31.96 -38.62
N LEU A 515 -28.54 -31.35 -39.76
CA LEU A 515 -29.82 -30.67 -39.96
C LEU A 515 -31.02 -31.61 -40.21
N GLU A 516 -30.80 -32.89 -40.49
CA GLU A 516 -31.86 -33.88 -40.72
C GLU A 516 -32.18 -34.71 -39.47
N THR A 517 -31.14 -35.07 -38.71
CA THR A 517 -31.28 -35.94 -37.54
C THR A 517 -31.37 -35.18 -36.22
N ASP A 518 -31.13 -33.87 -36.23
CA ASP A 518 -31.01 -33.00 -35.04
C ASP A 518 -30.00 -33.54 -34.00
N GLN A 519 -28.97 -34.24 -34.47
CA GLN A 519 -27.88 -34.76 -33.65
C GLN A 519 -26.60 -33.95 -33.88
N GLY A 520 -25.84 -33.75 -32.81
CA GLY A 520 -24.53 -33.12 -32.88
C GLY A 520 -23.39 -34.08 -32.54
N SER A 521 -22.19 -33.71 -32.99
CA SER A 521 -20.96 -34.46 -32.80
C SER A 521 -19.78 -33.50 -32.66
N TRP A 522 -18.86 -33.80 -31.74
CA TRP A 522 -17.55 -33.12 -31.65
C TRP A 522 -16.53 -33.70 -32.63
N ASP A 523 -16.78 -34.91 -33.14
CA ASP A 523 -16.01 -35.52 -34.21
C ASP A 523 -16.48 -35.05 -35.57
N GLU A 524 -15.53 -34.78 -36.47
CA GLU A 524 -15.85 -34.45 -37.85
C GLU A 524 -16.44 -35.69 -38.53
N PRO A 525 -17.69 -35.63 -39.03
CA PRO A 525 -18.33 -36.76 -39.66
C PRO A 525 -17.63 -37.10 -40.99
N GLU A 526 -17.58 -38.40 -41.33
CA GLU A 526 -16.95 -38.87 -42.56
C GLU A 526 -17.63 -38.25 -43.79
N GLY A 527 -16.88 -37.55 -44.64
CA GLY A 527 -17.41 -36.89 -45.84
C GLY A 527 -18.12 -35.56 -45.57
N PHE A 528 -17.74 -34.84 -44.50
CA PHE A 528 -18.33 -33.53 -44.15
C PHE A 528 -18.34 -32.53 -45.31
N GLU A 529 -19.55 -32.14 -45.73
CA GLU A 529 -19.80 -31.00 -46.62
C GLU A 529 -20.61 -29.94 -45.87
N HIS A 530 -20.02 -28.76 -45.68
CA HIS A 530 -20.67 -27.64 -45.00
C HIS A 530 -21.81 -27.08 -45.84
N LYS A 531 -23.01 -27.02 -45.28
CA LYS A 531 -24.16 -26.40 -45.96
C LYS A 531 -23.98 -24.87 -46.08
N ALA A 532 -23.64 -24.39 -47.28
CA ALA A 532 -23.23 -23.00 -47.48
C ALA A 532 -24.36 -21.98 -47.29
N ASP A 533 -25.62 -22.38 -47.42
CA ASP A 533 -26.80 -21.51 -47.29
C ASP A 533 -27.15 -21.13 -45.84
N GLN A 534 -26.55 -21.80 -44.86
CA GLN A 534 -26.76 -21.53 -43.44
C GLN A 534 -25.90 -20.36 -42.95
N LEU A 535 -26.54 -19.46 -42.20
CA LEU A 535 -25.86 -18.44 -41.42
C LEU A 535 -25.33 -19.04 -40.12
N SER A 536 -24.09 -18.71 -39.79
CA SER A 536 -23.53 -18.98 -38.47
C SER A 536 -24.12 -18.05 -37.41
N LYS A 537 -24.01 -18.43 -36.14
CA LYS A 537 -24.41 -17.59 -35.00
C LYS A 537 -23.77 -16.19 -35.08
N ASP A 538 -22.48 -16.12 -35.40
CA ASP A 538 -21.75 -14.85 -35.48
C ASP A 538 -22.25 -13.97 -36.62
N GLU A 539 -22.58 -14.57 -37.77
CA GLU A 539 -23.18 -13.84 -38.88
C GLU A 539 -24.54 -13.26 -38.50
N ILE A 540 -25.39 -14.05 -37.83
CA ILE A 540 -26.69 -13.60 -37.33
C ILE A 540 -26.51 -12.49 -36.29
N GLN A 541 -25.62 -12.67 -35.32
CA GLN A 541 -25.35 -11.67 -34.28
C GLN A 541 -24.78 -10.37 -34.88
N ASN A 542 -23.95 -10.45 -35.92
CA ASN A 542 -23.42 -9.28 -36.60
C ASN A 542 -24.52 -8.48 -37.30
N VAL A 543 -25.49 -9.15 -37.93
CA VAL A 543 -26.66 -8.49 -38.54
C VAL A 543 -27.55 -7.87 -37.47
N VAL A 544 -27.83 -8.59 -36.38
CA VAL A 544 -28.60 -8.04 -35.25
C VAL A 544 -27.89 -6.80 -34.70
N ASN A 545 -26.58 -6.88 -34.47
CA ASN A 545 -25.79 -5.76 -33.97
C ASN A 545 -25.83 -4.54 -34.91
N SER A 546 -25.67 -4.74 -36.22
CA SER A 546 -25.68 -3.63 -37.18
C SER A 546 -27.05 -2.96 -37.24
N VAL A 547 -28.13 -3.75 -37.39
CA VAL A 547 -29.50 -3.24 -37.46
C VAL A 547 -29.90 -2.54 -36.16
N THR A 548 -29.58 -3.14 -35.01
CA THR A 548 -29.86 -2.53 -33.70
C THR A 548 -29.04 -1.26 -33.48
N ALA A 549 -27.78 -1.23 -33.89
CA ALA A 549 -26.94 -0.04 -33.77
C ALA A 549 -27.47 1.10 -34.64
N GLU A 550 -27.96 0.81 -35.85
CA GLU A 550 -28.59 1.80 -36.72
C GLU A 550 -29.89 2.34 -36.11
N TYR A 551 -30.76 1.46 -35.61
CA TYR A 551 -31.98 1.86 -34.90
C TYR A 551 -31.68 2.72 -33.67
N ASN A 552 -30.75 2.29 -32.81
CA ASN A 552 -30.35 3.06 -31.63
C ASN A 552 -29.75 4.41 -32.01
N ARG A 553 -28.98 4.47 -33.09
CA ARG A 553 -28.44 5.73 -33.62
C ARG A 553 -29.57 6.65 -34.06
N GLU A 554 -30.55 6.14 -34.79
CA GLU A 554 -31.73 6.91 -35.20
C GLU A 554 -32.52 7.43 -34.00
N GLN A 555 -32.78 6.61 -32.98
CA GLN A 555 -33.43 7.04 -31.74
C GLN A 555 -32.62 8.13 -31.01
N LEU A 556 -31.29 8.01 -30.98
CA LEU A 556 -30.41 9.04 -30.44
C LEU A 556 -30.47 10.35 -31.25
N TRP A 557 -30.59 10.28 -32.58
CA TRP A 557 -30.79 11.48 -33.42
C TRP A 557 -32.12 12.16 -33.10
N ILE A 558 -33.21 11.40 -33.03
CA ILE A 558 -34.55 11.90 -32.71
C ILE A 558 -34.57 12.56 -31.33
N ALA A 559 -34.00 11.89 -30.32
CA ALA A 559 -33.93 12.43 -28.96
C ALA A 559 -33.12 13.74 -28.86
N ASN A 560 -32.07 13.89 -29.67
CA ASN A 560 -31.18 15.05 -29.63
C ASN A 560 -31.49 16.12 -30.69
N GLU A 561 -32.55 15.96 -31.47
CA GLU A 561 -32.92 16.89 -32.54
C GLU A 561 -33.05 18.34 -32.03
N SER A 562 -33.71 18.52 -30.87
CA SER A 562 -33.89 19.83 -30.26
C SER A 562 -32.56 20.54 -29.93
N TYR A 563 -31.56 19.80 -29.42
CA TYR A 563 -30.23 20.33 -29.13
C TYR A 563 -29.46 20.66 -30.41
N ILE A 564 -29.56 19.82 -31.43
CA ILE A 564 -28.94 20.05 -32.74
C ILE A 564 -29.50 21.32 -33.38
N VAL A 565 -30.82 21.52 -33.34
CA VAL A 565 -31.48 22.74 -33.85
C VAL A 565 -31.01 23.98 -33.10
N GLN A 566 -30.90 23.91 -31.76
CA GLN A 566 -30.36 25.02 -30.95
C GLN A 566 -28.90 25.34 -31.30
N LEU A 567 -28.07 24.31 -31.49
CA LEU A 567 -26.67 24.46 -31.87
C LEU A 567 -26.55 25.10 -33.27
N GLN A 568 -27.32 24.61 -34.25
CA GLN A 568 -27.39 25.19 -35.59
C GLN A 568 -27.82 26.66 -35.55
N ALA A 569 -28.82 27.01 -34.74
CA ALA A 569 -29.25 28.39 -34.56
C ALA A 569 -28.13 29.27 -33.96
N ARG A 570 -27.40 28.78 -32.95
CA ARG A 570 -26.25 29.48 -32.36
C ARG A 570 -25.12 29.66 -33.37
N MET A 571 -24.79 28.65 -34.16
CA MET A 571 -23.76 28.71 -35.21
C MET A 571 -24.14 29.70 -36.31
N ARG A 572 -25.38 29.61 -36.83
CA ARG A 572 -25.92 30.59 -37.82
C ARG A 572 -25.85 32.01 -37.25
N GLY A 573 -26.27 32.19 -35.99
CA GLY A 573 -26.19 33.47 -35.29
C GLY A 573 -24.74 33.98 -35.15
N TYR A 574 -23.79 33.11 -34.80
CA TYR A 574 -22.37 33.46 -34.72
C TYR A 574 -21.80 33.88 -36.08
N LEU A 575 -22.08 33.15 -37.15
CA LEU A 575 -21.62 33.48 -38.50
C LEU A 575 -22.14 34.85 -38.97
N VAL A 576 -23.41 35.17 -38.68
CA VAL A 576 -23.99 36.49 -38.98
C VAL A 576 -23.30 37.58 -38.17
N ARG A 577 -23.13 37.38 -36.85
CA ARG A 577 -22.42 38.35 -36.00
C ARG A 577 -20.97 38.57 -36.44
N LYS A 578 -20.26 37.52 -36.86
CA LYS A 578 -18.90 37.61 -37.42
C LYS A 578 -18.88 38.44 -38.70
N LYS A 579 -19.80 38.20 -39.65
CA LYS A 579 -19.94 39.02 -40.87
C LYS A 579 -20.24 40.49 -40.55
N HIS A 580 -21.15 40.74 -39.60
CA HIS A 580 -21.49 42.10 -39.16
C HIS A 580 -20.29 42.81 -38.52
N ALA A 581 -19.57 42.14 -37.61
CA ALA A 581 -18.38 42.69 -36.97
C ALA A 581 -17.29 43.03 -38.00
N ALA A 582 -17.04 42.14 -38.97
CA ALA A 582 -16.09 42.39 -40.06
C ALA A 582 -16.50 43.61 -40.91
N ARG A 583 -17.80 43.75 -41.21
CA ARG A 583 -18.32 44.93 -41.94
C ARG A 583 -18.17 46.21 -41.11
N MET A 584 -18.45 46.16 -39.81
CA MET A 584 -18.31 47.30 -38.92
C MET A 584 -16.84 47.74 -38.79
N GLU A 585 -15.92 46.78 -38.67
CA GLU A 585 -14.49 47.04 -38.64
C GLU A 585 -14.01 47.69 -39.94
N TYR A 586 -14.45 47.17 -41.11
CA TYR A 586 -14.19 47.83 -42.39
C TYR A 586 -14.69 49.28 -42.41
N LEU A 587 -15.90 49.55 -41.92
CA LEU A 587 -16.45 50.91 -41.88
C LEU A 587 -15.64 51.83 -40.96
N ARG A 588 -15.21 51.34 -39.79
CA ARG A 588 -14.34 52.06 -38.87
C ARG A 588 -12.98 52.39 -39.49
N GLN A 589 -12.39 51.45 -40.23
CA GLN A 589 -11.15 51.70 -40.98
C GLN A 589 -11.31 52.77 -42.07
N GLN A 590 -12.50 52.91 -42.66
CA GLN A 590 -12.79 53.95 -43.65
C GLN A 590 -13.16 55.31 -43.04
N GLU A 591 -13.50 55.37 -41.75
CA GLU A 591 -13.91 56.60 -41.06
C GLU A 591 -12.93 57.77 -41.23
N PRO A 592 -11.59 57.58 -41.10
CA PRO A 592 -10.63 58.68 -41.31
C PRO A 592 -10.66 59.25 -42.73
N HIS A 593 -10.93 58.42 -43.75
CA HIS A 593 -11.05 58.86 -45.15
C HIS A 593 -12.33 59.67 -45.37
N VAL A 594 -13.44 59.21 -44.80
CA VAL A 594 -14.72 59.94 -44.83
C VAL A 594 -14.59 61.29 -44.13
N VAL A 595 -13.93 61.35 -42.96
CA VAL A 595 -13.69 62.61 -42.25
C VAL A 595 -12.83 63.57 -43.09
N LYS A 596 -11.78 63.09 -43.75
CA LYS A 596 -10.96 63.90 -44.68
C LYS A 596 -11.79 64.44 -45.85
N LEU A 597 -12.63 63.61 -46.46
CA LEU A 597 -13.52 64.02 -47.55
C LEU A 597 -14.56 65.05 -47.08
N GLN A 598 -15.20 64.81 -45.94
CA GLN A 598 -16.14 65.74 -45.31
C GLN A 598 -15.46 67.08 -44.98
N ALA A 599 -14.24 67.07 -44.46
CA ALA A 599 -13.47 68.28 -44.19
C ALA A 599 -13.15 69.05 -45.48
N CYS A 600 -12.75 68.33 -46.54
CA CYS A 600 -12.51 68.93 -47.87
C CYS A 600 -13.79 69.58 -48.43
N TRP A 601 -14.92 68.88 -48.36
CA TRP A 601 -16.21 69.37 -48.82
C TRP A 601 -16.71 70.56 -48.00
N ARG A 602 -16.63 70.49 -46.66
CA ARG A 602 -16.96 71.62 -45.77
C ARG A 602 -16.09 72.83 -46.12
N GLY A 603 -14.79 72.63 -46.34
CA GLY A 603 -13.86 73.65 -46.81
C GLY A 603 -14.25 74.24 -48.16
N TYR A 604 -14.56 73.40 -49.15
CA TYR A 604 -15.02 73.83 -50.48
C TYR A 604 -16.31 74.65 -50.40
N LYS A 605 -17.32 74.15 -49.68
CA LYS A 605 -18.61 74.83 -49.49
C LYS A 605 -18.41 76.23 -48.90
N MET A 606 -17.60 76.36 -47.84
CA MET A 606 -17.31 77.65 -47.21
C MET A 606 -16.53 78.59 -48.13
N ARG A 607 -15.52 78.10 -48.85
CA ARG A 607 -14.79 78.91 -49.84
C ARG A 607 -15.71 79.39 -50.96
N LYS A 608 -16.63 78.55 -51.44
CA LYS A 608 -17.59 78.95 -52.48
C LYS A 608 -18.56 80.02 -51.99
N ILE A 609 -19.09 79.89 -50.77
CA ILE A 609 -19.93 80.92 -50.13
C ILE A 609 -19.16 82.23 -50.01
N TYR A 610 -17.90 82.18 -49.55
CA TYR A 610 -17.05 83.35 -49.42
C TYR A 610 -16.78 84.03 -50.77
N ILE A 611 -16.39 83.26 -51.81
CA ILE A 611 -16.16 83.79 -53.16
C ILE A 611 -17.43 84.42 -53.73
N ASN A 612 -18.59 83.76 -53.58
CA ASN A 612 -19.86 84.32 -54.04
C ASN A 612 -20.20 85.63 -53.32
N ARG A 613 -19.96 85.71 -52.00
CA ARG A 613 -20.17 86.93 -51.22
C ARG A 613 -19.19 88.03 -51.61
N MET A 614 -17.93 87.70 -51.87
CA MET A 614 -16.93 88.65 -52.37
C MET A 614 -17.31 89.18 -53.76
N SER A 615 -17.77 88.30 -54.66
CA SER A 615 -18.25 88.70 -55.99
C SER A 615 -19.49 89.60 -55.90
N LEU A 616 -20.44 89.29 -55.01
CA LEU A 616 -21.60 90.14 -54.76
C LEU A 616 -21.18 91.53 -54.24
N LEU A 617 -20.22 91.59 -53.32
CA LEU A 617 -19.70 92.85 -52.80
C LEU A 617 -18.97 93.64 -53.89
N GLN A 618 -18.10 92.99 -54.68
CA GLN A 618 -17.38 93.61 -55.81
C GLN A 618 -18.33 94.18 -56.87
N LYS A 619 -19.36 93.42 -57.26
CA LYS A 619 -20.37 93.89 -58.23
C LYS A 619 -21.17 95.10 -57.74
N ASN A 620 -21.32 95.25 -56.43
CA ASN A 620 -22.09 96.32 -55.81
C ASN A 620 -21.24 97.50 -55.31
N VAL A 621 -19.92 97.52 -55.58
CA VAL A 621 -19.03 98.61 -55.15
C VAL A 621 -19.53 99.95 -55.65
N GLU A 622 -19.94 100.07 -56.92
CA GLU A 622 -20.46 101.33 -57.47
C GLU A 622 -21.74 101.78 -56.77
N THR A 623 -22.66 100.86 -56.48
CA THR A 623 -23.91 101.14 -55.76
C THR A 623 -23.62 101.59 -54.33
N VAL A 624 -22.67 100.94 -53.65
CA VAL A 624 -22.22 101.33 -52.30
C VAL A 624 -21.54 102.70 -52.32
N ILE A 625 -20.72 103.01 -53.33
CA ILE A 625 -20.11 104.34 -53.49
C ILE A 625 -21.20 105.40 -53.71
N LYS A 626 -22.21 105.13 -54.54
CA LYS A 626 -23.37 106.01 -54.74
C LYS A 626 -24.16 106.21 -53.45
N LEU A 627 -24.40 105.16 -52.67
CA LEU A 627 -25.10 105.26 -51.39
C LEU A 627 -24.26 106.04 -50.37
N GLN A 628 -22.96 105.78 -50.28
CA GLN A 628 -22.03 106.49 -49.41
C GLN A 628 -21.94 107.97 -49.81
N SER A 629 -21.93 108.32 -51.09
CA SER A 629 -21.92 109.71 -51.55
C SER A 629 -23.25 110.41 -51.23
N LEU A 630 -24.39 109.73 -51.38
CA LEU A 630 -25.71 110.23 -50.96
C LEU A 630 -25.78 110.47 -49.44
N VAL A 631 -25.25 109.55 -48.62
CA VAL A 631 -25.21 109.72 -47.16
C VAL A 631 -24.24 110.82 -46.75
N LYS A 632 -23.07 110.92 -47.40
CA LYS A 632 -22.13 112.05 -47.20
C LYS A 632 -22.79 113.39 -47.55
N MET A 633 -23.49 113.45 -48.69
CA MET A 633 -24.27 114.60 -49.12
C MET A 633 -25.39 114.91 -48.12
N TRP A 634 -26.17 113.93 -47.67
CA TRP A 634 -27.24 114.12 -46.69
C TRP A 634 -26.69 114.65 -45.36
N LYS A 635 -25.56 114.11 -44.87
CA LYS A 635 -24.89 114.59 -43.66
C LYS A 635 -24.42 116.04 -43.81
N ALA A 636 -23.86 116.38 -44.97
CA ALA A 636 -23.47 117.76 -45.29
C ALA A 636 -24.70 118.69 -45.39
N LYS A 637 -25.77 118.27 -46.07
CA LYS A 637 -27.03 118.99 -46.21
C LYS A 637 -27.74 119.19 -44.87
N ARG A 638 -27.69 118.21 -43.97
CA ARG A 638 -28.22 118.33 -42.59
C ARG A 638 -27.47 119.40 -41.80
N LYS A 639 -26.13 119.41 -41.85
CA LYS A 639 -25.31 120.46 -41.21
C LYS A 639 -25.60 121.84 -41.79
N TYR A 640 -25.68 121.94 -43.13
CA TYR A 640 -26.03 123.19 -43.80
C TYR A 640 -27.42 123.69 -43.39
N ASN A 641 -28.43 122.82 -43.39
CA ASN A 641 -29.78 123.18 -43.00
C ASN A 641 -29.91 123.56 -41.51
N GLN A 642 -29.15 122.92 -40.62
CA GLN A 642 -29.05 123.34 -39.22
C GLN A 642 -28.46 124.76 -39.11
N ARG A 643 -27.40 125.05 -39.87
CA ARG A 643 -26.81 126.38 -39.91
C ARG A 643 -27.76 127.43 -40.52
N LEU A 644 -28.49 127.05 -41.57
CA LEU A 644 -29.51 127.90 -42.18
C LEU A 644 -30.67 128.19 -41.23
N ARG A 645 -31.14 127.18 -40.47
CA ARG A 645 -32.15 127.37 -39.43
C ARG A 645 -31.64 128.29 -38.32
N PHE A 646 -30.43 128.07 -37.84
CA PHE A 646 -29.80 128.96 -36.86
C PHE A 646 -29.81 130.42 -37.35
N PHE A 647 -29.40 130.67 -38.60
CA PHE A 647 -29.43 132.03 -39.15
C PHE A 647 -30.84 132.60 -39.35
N ARG A 648 -31.83 131.78 -39.72
CA ARG A 648 -33.23 132.23 -39.84
C ARG A 648 -33.85 132.55 -38.49
N GLU A 649 -33.61 131.71 -37.48
CA GLU A 649 -34.12 131.92 -36.12
C GLU A 649 -33.52 133.18 -35.48
N HIS A 650 -32.26 133.50 -35.80
CA HIS A 650 -31.55 134.67 -35.27
C HIS A 650 -31.51 135.84 -36.27
N GLU A 651 -32.37 135.85 -37.32
CA GLU A 651 -32.35 136.87 -38.38
C GLU A 651 -32.53 138.29 -37.80
N LYS A 652 -33.46 138.46 -36.86
CA LYS A 652 -33.71 139.75 -36.20
C LYS A 652 -32.50 140.24 -35.39
N GLU A 653 -31.77 139.33 -34.76
CA GLU A 653 -30.55 139.66 -33.99
C GLU A 653 -29.39 140.00 -34.92
N ILE A 654 -29.22 139.24 -36.00
CA ILE A 654 -28.21 139.50 -37.03
C ILE A 654 -28.46 140.86 -37.68
N VAL A 655 -29.71 141.22 -38.00
CA VAL A 655 -30.05 142.55 -38.54
C VAL A 655 -29.72 143.65 -37.54
N LYS A 656 -29.98 143.45 -36.23
CA LYS A 656 -29.58 144.41 -35.19
C LYS A 656 -28.06 144.58 -35.12
N ILE A 657 -27.29 143.48 -35.17
CA ILE A 657 -25.83 143.50 -35.18
C ILE A 657 -25.30 144.15 -36.47
N GLN A 658 -25.89 143.84 -37.63
CA GLN A 658 -25.53 144.45 -38.91
C GLN A 658 -25.85 145.94 -38.96
N ALA A 659 -26.99 146.38 -38.41
CA ALA A 659 -27.33 147.78 -38.30
C ALA A 659 -26.35 148.52 -37.37
N PHE A 660 -26.01 147.91 -36.23
CA PHE A 660 -24.99 148.43 -35.32
C PHE A 660 -23.62 148.54 -36.01
N LEU A 661 -23.18 147.49 -36.72
CA LEU A 661 -21.91 147.48 -37.45
C LEU A 661 -21.91 148.46 -38.63
N LYS A 662 -23.02 148.62 -39.37
CA LYS A 662 -23.13 149.62 -40.44
C LYS A 662 -23.04 151.03 -39.87
N ALA A 663 -23.72 151.30 -38.76
CA ALA A 663 -23.63 152.58 -38.07
C ALA A 663 -22.22 152.83 -37.52
N ASN A 664 -21.56 151.81 -36.98
CA ASN A 664 -20.20 151.92 -36.46
C ASN A 664 -19.18 152.11 -37.57
N LYS A 665 -19.32 151.38 -38.69
CA LYS A 665 -18.47 151.54 -39.87
C LYS A 665 -18.66 152.90 -40.55
N ALA A 666 -19.88 153.45 -40.59
CA ALA A 666 -20.09 154.81 -41.07
C ALA A 666 -19.45 155.86 -40.15
N ARG A 667 -19.47 155.64 -38.83
CA ARG A 667 -18.76 156.48 -37.85
C ARG A 667 -17.24 156.36 -37.95
N ASP A 668 -16.72 155.16 -38.15
CA ASP A 668 -15.29 154.93 -38.38
C ASP A 668 -14.86 155.52 -39.73
N ASP A 669 -15.62 155.35 -40.82
CA ASP A 669 -15.34 155.96 -42.12
C ASP A 669 -15.33 157.51 -42.00
N TYR A 670 -16.23 158.11 -41.22
CA TYR A 670 -16.22 159.56 -40.95
C TYR A 670 -15.05 160.00 -40.06
N ARG A 671 -14.77 159.27 -38.95
CA ARG A 671 -13.62 159.53 -38.07
C ARG A 671 -12.28 159.38 -38.80
N THR A 672 -12.18 158.41 -39.70
CA THR A 672 -10.99 158.16 -40.51
C THR A 672 -10.78 159.30 -41.51
N LEU A 673 -11.84 159.91 -42.06
CA LEU A 673 -11.72 161.08 -42.92
C LEU A 673 -11.26 162.34 -42.15
N THR A 674 -11.80 162.59 -40.95
CA THR A 674 -11.49 163.82 -40.19
C THR A 674 -10.23 163.73 -39.31
N GLY A 675 -9.75 162.52 -39.02
CA GLY A 675 -8.69 162.31 -38.02
C GLY A 675 -7.44 161.57 -38.52
N ALA A 676 -7.46 160.97 -39.71
CA ALA A 676 -6.26 160.33 -40.27
C ALA A 676 -5.49 161.33 -41.13
N LEU A 677 -4.17 161.38 -40.95
CA LEU A 677 -3.28 162.18 -41.79
C LEU A 677 -3.35 161.74 -43.27
N ASP A 678 -3.54 160.44 -43.53
CA ASP A 678 -3.74 159.86 -44.88
C ASP A 678 -4.95 158.90 -44.92
N PRO A 679 -6.16 159.36 -45.27
CA PRO A 679 -7.34 158.50 -45.30
C PRO A 679 -7.34 157.53 -46.51
N PRO A 680 -7.74 156.26 -46.35
CA PRO A 680 -7.72 155.27 -47.42
C PRO A 680 -8.70 155.62 -48.55
N LEU A 681 -8.25 155.50 -49.81
CA LEU A 681 -8.94 155.93 -51.05
C LEU A 681 -10.42 155.55 -51.18
N SER A 682 -10.89 154.46 -50.56
CA SER A 682 -12.31 154.07 -50.57
C SER A 682 -13.19 154.90 -49.62
N VAL A 683 -12.61 155.37 -48.52
CA VAL A 683 -13.21 156.30 -47.56
C VAL A 683 -13.13 157.71 -48.11
N VAL A 684 -11.96 158.10 -48.64
CA VAL A 684 -11.81 159.36 -49.38
C VAL A 684 -12.78 159.37 -50.54
N ARG A 685 -12.96 158.32 -51.35
CA ARG A 685 -13.95 158.28 -52.46
C ARG A 685 -15.39 158.59 -52.04
N LYS A 686 -15.81 158.12 -50.86
CA LYS A 686 -17.15 158.40 -50.31
C LYS A 686 -17.32 159.85 -49.88
N PHE A 687 -16.21 160.54 -49.63
CA PHE A 687 -16.13 161.95 -49.27
C PHE A 687 -15.22 162.75 -50.25
N VAL A 688 -14.98 162.24 -51.48
CA VAL A 688 -13.89 162.69 -52.40
C VAL A 688 -14.22 164.05 -52.99
N HIS A 689 -15.50 164.38 -52.98
CA HIS A 689 -16.00 165.70 -53.25
C HIS A 689 -15.45 166.75 -52.27
N LEU A 690 -14.65 166.37 -51.26
CA LEU A 690 -14.15 167.28 -50.23
C LEU A 690 -12.62 167.56 -50.20
N LEU A 691 -11.66 166.80 -50.78
CA LEU A 691 -10.19 167.07 -50.61
C LEU A 691 -9.22 166.61 -51.76
N GLU A 692 -8.19 167.42 -52.13
CA GLU A 692 -7.23 167.32 -53.28
C GLU A 692 -5.76 166.88 -52.93
N GLN A 693 -4.96 166.28 -53.86
CA GLN A 693 -3.69 165.49 -53.64
C GLN A 693 -2.31 166.23 -53.82
N SER A 694 -1.23 165.77 -53.14
CA SER A 694 0.15 166.36 -53.07
C SER A 694 1.30 165.30 -53.23
N PRO A 695 2.49 165.64 -53.79
CA PRO A 695 3.57 164.71 -54.22
C PRO A 695 4.45 164.02 -53.15
N LEU A 696 4.14 164.11 -51.85
CA LEU A 696 4.95 163.47 -50.79
C LEU A 696 4.83 161.94 -50.78
N ASP A 697 3.66 161.42 -51.19
CA ASP A 697 3.28 160.00 -51.09
C ASP A 697 4.17 159.05 -51.92
N LEU A 698 4.89 159.56 -52.93
CA LEU A 698 5.71 158.73 -53.82
C LEU A 698 7.03 158.26 -53.16
N GLN A 699 7.53 158.99 -52.17
CA GLN A 699 8.85 158.75 -51.60
C GLN A 699 8.83 157.62 -50.57
N GLU A 700 7.74 157.48 -49.82
CA GLU A 700 7.59 156.46 -48.77
C GLU A 700 7.44 155.04 -49.33
N GLU A 701 6.93 154.89 -50.55
CA GLU A 701 6.76 153.59 -51.20
C GLU A 701 8.12 152.93 -51.54
N GLN A 702 9.20 153.71 -51.68
CA GLN A 702 10.53 153.19 -51.99
C GLN A 702 11.19 152.48 -50.79
N GLU A 703 11.01 152.93 -49.56
CA GLU A 703 11.66 152.32 -48.37
C GLU A 703 11.17 150.90 -48.08
N VAL A 704 9.88 150.63 -48.31
CA VAL A 704 9.24 149.33 -48.04
C VAL A 704 9.87 148.20 -48.88
N THR A 705 10.42 148.51 -50.05
CA THR A 705 11.07 147.52 -50.92
C THR A 705 12.41 147.02 -50.36
N ARG A 706 13.16 147.87 -49.65
CA ARG A 706 14.49 147.54 -49.11
C ARG A 706 14.44 146.53 -47.96
N LEU A 707 13.44 146.63 -47.09
CA LEU A 707 13.28 145.73 -45.93
C LEU A 707 12.97 144.27 -46.33
N ARG A 708 12.41 144.04 -47.53
CA ARG A 708 12.14 142.68 -48.03
C ARG A 708 13.41 141.90 -48.38
N GLU A 709 14.49 142.56 -48.78
CA GLU A 709 15.74 141.89 -49.16
C GLU A 709 16.47 141.25 -47.96
N GLU A 710 16.40 141.89 -46.79
CA GLU A 710 17.14 141.44 -45.60
C GLU A 710 16.62 140.08 -45.07
N VAL A 711 15.31 139.84 -45.11
CA VAL A 711 14.69 138.58 -44.66
C VAL A 711 15.16 137.38 -45.49
N VAL A 712 15.38 137.57 -46.79
CA VAL A 712 15.83 136.51 -47.71
C VAL A 712 17.24 136.02 -47.36
N THR A 713 18.09 136.88 -46.82
CA THR A 713 19.47 136.50 -46.44
C THR A 713 19.52 135.56 -45.24
N LYS A 714 18.63 135.75 -44.24
CA LYS A 714 18.56 134.92 -43.03
C LYS A 714 18.10 133.49 -43.30
N ILE A 715 17.15 133.30 -44.22
CA ILE A 715 16.66 131.97 -44.62
C ILE A 715 17.78 131.14 -45.26
N ARG A 716 18.64 131.79 -46.06
CA ARG A 716 19.77 131.16 -46.75
C ARG A 716 20.83 130.61 -45.77
N SER A 717 21.01 131.27 -44.62
CA SER A 717 21.92 130.81 -43.55
C SER A 717 21.41 129.54 -42.83
N ASN A 718 20.10 129.42 -42.60
CA ASN A 718 19.53 128.23 -41.96
C ASN A 718 19.63 126.97 -42.83
N GLN A 719 19.42 127.11 -44.15
CA GLN A 719 19.58 125.99 -45.09
C GLN A 719 21.03 125.48 -45.18
N GLN A 720 22.01 126.34 -44.89
CA GLN A 720 23.42 125.94 -44.88
C GLN A 720 23.75 125.03 -43.69
N MET A 721 23.16 125.25 -42.51
CA MET A 721 23.38 124.41 -41.33
C MET A 721 22.80 122.99 -41.49
N GLU A 722 21.69 122.83 -42.19
CA GLU A 722 21.12 121.50 -42.52
C GLU A 722 22.05 120.70 -43.46
N LYS A 723 22.68 121.36 -44.43
CA LYS A 723 23.64 120.72 -45.33
C LYS A 723 24.89 120.22 -44.59
N ASP A 724 25.35 120.98 -43.59
CA ASP A 724 26.54 120.62 -42.80
C ASP A 724 26.30 119.40 -41.87
N LEU A 725 25.06 119.18 -41.41
CA LEU A 725 24.67 117.99 -40.65
C LEU A 725 24.64 116.73 -41.52
N ASN A 726 24.04 116.82 -42.71
CA ASN A 726 23.99 115.70 -43.66
C ASN A 726 25.40 115.27 -44.12
N LEU A 727 26.33 116.22 -44.25
CA LEU A 727 27.74 115.92 -44.54
C LEU A 727 28.45 115.16 -43.40
N MET A 728 28.03 115.34 -42.14
CA MET A 728 28.58 114.57 -41.02
C MET A 728 28.13 113.10 -41.06
N ASP A 729 26.86 112.83 -41.38
CA ASP A 729 26.32 111.48 -41.47
C ASP A 729 26.94 110.66 -42.62
N ILE A 730 27.23 111.31 -43.75
CA ILE A 730 27.95 110.70 -44.87
C ILE A 730 29.40 110.34 -44.46
N LYS A 731 30.08 111.21 -43.70
CA LYS A 731 31.45 110.96 -43.22
C LYS A 731 31.52 109.90 -42.12
N ILE A 732 30.50 109.78 -41.26
CA ILE A 732 30.40 108.67 -40.30
C ILE A 732 30.19 107.34 -41.03
N GLY A 733 29.36 107.31 -42.07
CA GLY A 733 29.16 106.12 -42.91
C GLY A 733 30.43 105.68 -43.68
N LEU A 734 31.26 106.63 -44.12
CA LEU A 734 32.53 106.35 -44.81
C LEU A 734 33.66 105.90 -43.86
N LEU A 735 33.58 106.26 -42.59
CA LEU A 735 34.54 105.85 -41.56
C LEU A 735 34.30 104.40 -41.11
N VAL A 736 33.04 103.95 -41.01
CA VAL A 736 32.71 102.52 -40.77
C VAL A 736 33.14 101.62 -41.94
N LYS A 737 33.17 102.16 -43.16
CA LYS A 737 33.67 101.47 -44.36
C LYS A 737 35.19 101.61 -44.58
N ASN A 738 35.95 102.08 -43.58
CA ASN A 738 37.42 102.20 -43.59
C ASN A 738 38.01 102.92 -44.82
N ARG A 739 37.37 103.99 -45.30
CA ARG A 739 37.87 104.81 -46.43
C ARG A 739 38.32 106.23 -46.05
N ILE A 740 38.32 106.59 -44.76
CA ILE A 740 38.83 107.85 -44.21
C ILE A 740 39.36 107.64 -42.79
N THR A 741 40.29 108.47 -42.34
CA THR A 741 40.95 108.34 -41.02
C THR A 741 40.12 108.97 -39.90
N LEU A 742 40.29 108.47 -38.67
CA LEU A 742 39.52 108.87 -37.49
C LEU A 742 39.59 110.39 -37.19
N GLN A 743 40.65 111.06 -37.65
CA GLN A 743 40.93 112.47 -37.37
C GLN A 743 40.05 113.44 -38.17
N ASP A 744 39.57 113.05 -39.35
CA ASP A 744 38.71 113.89 -40.21
C ASP A 744 37.25 113.92 -39.78
N VAL A 745 36.78 112.89 -39.07
CA VAL A 745 35.46 112.88 -38.42
C VAL A 745 35.53 113.55 -37.05
N VAL A 746 36.65 113.44 -36.33
CA VAL A 746 36.84 114.09 -35.04
C VAL A 746 36.98 115.63 -35.18
N SER A 747 37.60 116.15 -36.23
CA SER A 747 37.71 117.60 -36.50
C SER A 747 36.34 118.24 -36.83
N HIS A 748 35.49 117.57 -37.61
CA HIS A 748 34.13 118.02 -37.92
C HIS A 748 33.20 117.94 -36.68
N SER A 749 33.41 116.93 -35.81
CA SER A 749 32.65 116.78 -34.56
C SER A 749 33.00 117.82 -33.48
N LYS A 750 34.25 118.29 -33.41
CA LYS A 750 34.66 119.36 -32.47
C LYS A 750 34.05 120.72 -32.83
N LYS A 751 33.81 121.00 -34.12
CA LYS A 751 33.13 122.23 -34.59
C LYS A 751 31.63 122.24 -34.22
N MET A 752 31.00 121.06 -34.09
CA MET A 752 29.60 120.91 -33.64
C MET A 752 29.42 120.79 -32.11
N LYS A 753 30.39 120.23 -31.36
CA LYS A 753 30.26 119.96 -29.91
C LYS A 753 30.44 121.17 -28.98
N SER A 754 30.73 122.38 -29.49
CA SER A 754 30.84 123.59 -28.66
C SER A 754 29.49 124.11 -28.12
N LYS A 755 28.34 123.55 -28.51
CA LYS A 755 27.02 124.17 -28.27
C LYS A 755 25.99 123.37 -27.45
N LYS A 756 26.30 122.18 -26.87
CA LYS A 756 25.22 121.33 -26.30
C LYS A 756 25.56 120.35 -25.13
N ASN A 757 26.35 120.73 -24.13
CA ASN A 757 26.55 119.93 -22.90
C ASN A 757 25.83 120.57 -21.69
N LYS A 758 24.69 120.00 -21.25
CA LYS A 758 24.14 120.19 -19.89
C LYS A 758 23.11 119.09 -19.57
N ALA A 759 23.35 118.37 -18.45
CA ALA A 759 22.52 117.37 -17.75
C ALA A 759 22.40 115.96 -18.40
N SER A 760 23.03 114.85 -17.96
CA SER A 760 23.06 114.07 -16.68
C SER A 760 21.69 113.45 -16.30
N LYS A 761 21.44 112.13 -16.17
CA LYS A 761 22.02 110.95 -15.45
C LYS A 761 21.47 110.76 -14.00
N ASP A 762 20.90 109.56 -13.73
CA ASP A 762 21.00 108.69 -12.51
C ASP A 762 19.68 108.00 -12.08
N ASP A 763 19.68 106.66 -11.89
CA ASP A 763 19.79 106.02 -10.55
C ASP A 763 20.06 104.46 -10.60
N PRO A 764 20.89 103.88 -9.68
CA PRO A 764 21.26 102.44 -9.58
C PRO A 764 20.93 101.78 -8.21
N SER A 765 21.13 100.46 -8.02
CA SER A 765 21.50 99.79 -6.73
C SER A 765 21.75 98.25 -6.83
N PRO A 766 22.57 97.61 -5.95
CA PRO A 766 23.34 96.35 -6.19
C PRO A 766 23.17 95.19 -5.16
N GLY A 767 23.85 94.04 -5.44
CA GLY A 767 24.14 92.86 -4.55
C GLY A 767 23.55 91.54 -5.11
N GLY A 768 24.24 90.45 -5.51
CA GLY A 768 25.45 89.73 -5.07
C GLY A 768 25.04 88.59 -4.12
N GLY A 769 25.15 87.27 -4.31
CA GLY A 769 25.69 86.35 -5.31
C GLY A 769 25.96 85.00 -4.61
N LEU A 770 25.57 83.84 -5.18
CA LEU A 770 26.17 82.49 -5.03
C LEU A 770 25.35 81.41 -5.80
N GLY A 771 25.91 80.85 -6.89
CA GLY A 771 25.33 79.72 -7.64
C GLY A 771 26.14 79.30 -8.88
N ILE A 772 26.49 78.01 -8.98
CA ILE A 772 27.06 77.22 -10.12
C ILE A 772 28.31 77.77 -10.84
N LYS A 773 28.90 78.90 -10.44
CA LYS A 773 30.17 79.40 -11.03
C LYS A 773 31.43 79.19 -10.16
N GLY A 774 31.31 78.49 -9.02
CA GLY A 774 32.40 78.23 -8.07
C GLY A 774 32.91 76.78 -7.99
N LEU A 775 32.73 75.95 -9.03
CA LEU A 775 33.23 74.56 -9.03
C LEU A 775 34.64 74.51 -9.64
N SER A 776 35.56 73.73 -9.04
CA SER A 776 36.91 73.53 -9.59
C SER A 776 36.84 72.94 -11.01
N LYS A 777 37.85 73.22 -11.84
CA LYS A 777 37.92 72.77 -13.26
C LYS A 777 37.71 71.25 -13.40
N VAL A 778 38.15 70.46 -12.41
CA VAL A 778 37.95 69.01 -12.36
C VAL A 778 36.49 68.64 -12.06
N LYS A 779 35.84 69.31 -11.09
CA LYS A 779 34.42 69.07 -10.77
C LYS A 779 33.50 69.48 -11.91
N ARG A 780 33.84 70.57 -12.63
CA ARG A 780 33.09 71.01 -13.81
C ARG A 780 33.18 70.01 -14.97
N ARG A 781 34.39 69.52 -15.30
CA ARG A 781 34.56 68.45 -16.30
C ARG A 781 33.85 67.17 -15.91
N LYS A 782 33.86 66.79 -14.62
CA LYS A 782 33.12 65.61 -14.14
C LYS A 782 31.61 65.78 -14.28
N LEU A 783 31.09 66.98 -14.04
CA LEU A 783 29.68 67.31 -14.23
C LEU A 783 29.29 67.31 -15.72
N GLU A 784 30.10 67.89 -16.59
CA GLU A 784 29.92 67.84 -18.05
C GLU A 784 29.96 66.38 -18.56
N ALA A 785 30.87 65.55 -18.04
CA ALA A 785 30.94 64.13 -18.38
C ALA A 785 29.69 63.35 -17.91
N TYR A 786 29.18 63.60 -16.70
CA TYR A 786 27.92 63.01 -16.25
C TYR A 786 26.72 63.51 -17.08
N GLN A 787 26.72 64.77 -17.52
CA GLN A 787 25.68 65.27 -18.43
C GLN A 787 25.70 64.52 -19.77
N HIS A 788 26.88 64.29 -20.36
CA HIS A 788 27.00 63.48 -21.57
C HIS A 788 26.56 62.03 -21.34
N LEU A 789 26.91 61.44 -20.19
CA LEU A 789 26.46 60.09 -19.83
C LEU A 789 24.94 60.03 -19.67
N PHE A 790 24.32 60.95 -18.94
CA PHE A 790 22.87 60.98 -18.74
C PHE A 790 22.14 61.26 -20.06
N TYR A 791 22.68 62.11 -20.93
CA TYR A 791 22.15 62.31 -22.28
C TYR A 791 22.18 61.02 -23.11
N LEU A 792 23.26 60.23 -22.99
CA LEU A 792 23.36 58.92 -23.65
C LEU A 792 22.32 57.94 -23.09
N LEU A 793 22.17 57.87 -21.76
CA LEU A 793 21.18 57.02 -21.10
C LEU A 793 19.74 57.41 -21.46
N GLN A 794 19.47 58.71 -21.62
CA GLN A 794 18.15 59.21 -22.04
C GLN A 794 17.82 58.86 -23.49
N THR A 795 18.79 58.99 -24.40
CA THR A 795 18.58 58.82 -25.85
C THR A 795 18.58 57.36 -26.30
N ASN A 796 19.35 56.50 -25.61
CA ASN A 796 19.44 55.07 -25.88
C ASN A 796 18.76 54.25 -24.76
N PRO A 797 17.50 53.82 -24.95
CA PRO A 797 16.71 53.19 -23.90
C PRO A 797 17.20 51.79 -23.51
N SER A 798 17.98 51.12 -24.36
CA SER A 798 18.48 49.75 -24.12
C SER A 798 19.34 49.62 -22.86
N TYR A 799 20.13 50.66 -22.54
CA TYR A 799 20.99 50.64 -21.34
C TYR A 799 20.16 50.65 -20.06
N LEU A 800 19.17 51.54 -19.97
CA LEU A 800 18.30 51.63 -18.80
C LEU A 800 17.30 50.47 -18.74
N ALA A 801 16.81 49.97 -19.87
CA ALA A 801 15.95 48.79 -19.92
C ALA A 801 16.64 47.54 -19.34
N LYS A 802 17.90 47.29 -19.75
CA LYS A 802 18.71 46.21 -19.17
C LYS A 802 19.00 46.43 -17.69
N LEU A 803 19.25 47.68 -17.27
CA LEU A 803 19.45 48.02 -15.86
C LEU A 803 18.20 47.72 -15.01
N ILE A 804 17.01 48.09 -15.49
CA ILE A 804 15.73 47.81 -14.83
C ILE A 804 15.54 46.30 -14.64
N PHE A 805 15.97 45.49 -15.61
CA PHE A 805 15.82 44.04 -15.56
C PHE A 805 16.72 43.35 -14.53
N GLN A 806 17.92 43.89 -14.31
CA GLN A 806 18.93 43.37 -13.37
C GLN A 806 18.64 43.71 -11.90
N MET A 807 17.61 44.51 -11.62
CA MET A 807 17.27 44.90 -10.25
C MET A 807 16.51 43.78 -9.51
N PRO A 808 16.79 43.57 -8.21
CA PRO A 808 16.10 42.56 -7.41
C PRO A 808 14.61 42.86 -7.28
N GLN A 809 13.78 41.82 -7.41
CA GLN A 809 12.31 41.90 -7.36
C GLN A 809 11.82 42.15 -5.93
N ASN A 810 11.94 43.39 -5.46
CA ASN A 810 11.39 43.82 -4.18
C ASN A 810 9.90 44.21 -4.33
N LYS A 811 9.15 44.17 -3.22
CA LYS A 811 7.73 44.61 -3.18
C LYS A 811 7.53 46.09 -3.59
N SER A 812 8.60 46.90 -3.64
CA SER A 812 8.57 48.33 -3.96
C SER A 812 9.55 48.72 -5.06
N THR A 813 9.07 49.46 -6.07
CA THR A 813 9.87 50.05 -7.16
C THR A 813 10.36 51.47 -6.86
N LYS A 814 10.09 52.03 -5.66
CA LYS A 814 10.31 53.45 -5.33
C LYS A 814 11.72 53.97 -5.62
N PHE A 815 12.74 53.13 -5.39
CA PHE A 815 14.13 53.51 -5.68
C PHE A 815 14.35 53.71 -7.19
N MET A 816 13.91 52.74 -8.00
CA MET A 816 14.03 52.81 -9.46
C MET A 816 13.14 53.89 -10.06
N ASP A 817 11.92 54.08 -9.54
CA ASP A 817 11.04 55.19 -9.93
C ASP A 817 11.77 56.53 -9.73
N THR A 818 12.41 56.73 -8.57
CA THR A 818 13.12 57.98 -8.27
C THR A 818 14.31 58.18 -9.21
N VAL A 819 15.13 57.15 -9.44
CA VAL A 819 16.30 57.25 -10.31
C VAL A 819 15.90 57.52 -11.76
N ILE A 820 14.97 56.74 -12.31
CA ILE A 820 14.53 56.89 -13.70
C ILE A 820 13.78 58.22 -13.88
N PHE A 821 12.84 58.58 -13.01
CA PHE A 821 12.11 59.85 -13.16
C PHE A 821 13.02 61.05 -12.97
N THR A 822 14.01 61.00 -12.08
CA THR A 822 14.97 62.11 -11.95
C THR A 822 15.85 62.23 -13.20
N LEU A 823 16.31 61.11 -13.77
CA LEU A 823 17.06 61.12 -15.02
C LEU A 823 16.26 61.71 -16.17
N TYR A 824 14.95 61.50 -16.24
CA TYR A 824 14.06 62.09 -17.24
C TYR A 824 13.33 63.34 -16.76
N ASN A 825 13.80 63.97 -15.68
CA ASN A 825 13.24 65.20 -15.11
C ASN A 825 11.70 65.18 -14.98
N TYR A 826 11.16 64.05 -14.52
CA TYR A 826 9.73 63.77 -14.35
C TYR A 826 8.87 64.02 -15.60
N ALA A 827 9.48 63.90 -16.79
CA ALA A 827 8.84 64.21 -18.07
C ALA A 827 8.27 65.65 -18.14
N SER A 828 9.01 66.61 -17.58
CA SER A 828 8.60 68.03 -17.56
C SER A 828 8.39 68.62 -18.96
N ASN A 829 9.14 68.12 -19.94
CA ASN A 829 9.11 68.58 -21.32
C ASN A 829 8.72 67.44 -22.27
N GLN A 830 8.08 67.79 -23.40
CA GLN A 830 7.61 66.82 -24.41
C GLN A 830 8.73 65.90 -24.95
N ARG A 831 9.97 66.40 -25.01
CA ARG A 831 11.15 65.61 -25.39
C ARG A 831 11.47 64.53 -24.37
N GLU A 832 11.52 64.90 -23.09
CA GLU A 832 11.82 63.96 -22.00
C GLU A 832 10.69 62.95 -21.84
N GLU A 833 9.44 63.38 -22.00
CA GLU A 833 8.27 62.52 -22.05
C GLU A 833 8.36 61.48 -23.17
N TYR A 834 8.67 61.91 -24.39
CA TYR A 834 8.85 60.99 -25.52
C TYR A 834 9.94 59.96 -25.26
N LEU A 835 11.09 60.39 -24.72
CA LEU A 835 12.20 59.48 -24.44
C LEU A 835 11.90 58.52 -23.27
N LEU A 836 11.17 58.98 -22.25
CA LEU A 836 10.71 58.12 -21.15
C LEU A 836 9.68 57.10 -21.61
N LEU A 837 8.73 57.49 -22.47
CA LEU A 837 7.79 56.55 -23.09
C LEU A 837 8.51 55.54 -23.99
N LYS A 838 9.54 55.98 -24.71
CA LYS A 838 10.40 55.08 -25.50
C LYS A 838 11.14 54.08 -24.60
N LEU A 839 11.64 54.51 -23.44
CA LEU A 839 12.22 53.62 -22.44
C LEU A 839 11.19 52.61 -21.91
N PHE A 840 9.99 53.05 -21.53
CA PHE A 840 8.94 52.14 -21.06
C PHE A 840 8.55 51.11 -22.12
N LYS A 841 8.41 51.53 -23.38
CA LYS A 841 8.16 50.60 -24.48
C LYS A 841 9.25 49.53 -24.58
N THR A 842 10.51 49.94 -24.67
CA THR A 842 11.64 49.00 -24.82
C THR A 842 11.82 48.10 -23.60
N ALA A 843 11.61 48.62 -22.38
CA ALA A 843 11.70 47.82 -21.17
C ALA A 843 10.54 46.81 -21.03
N LEU A 844 9.33 47.18 -21.48
CA LEU A 844 8.15 46.32 -21.44
C LEU A 844 8.25 45.21 -22.50
N GLU A 845 8.72 45.53 -23.71
CA GLU A 845 9.04 44.54 -24.75
C GLU A 845 10.04 43.49 -24.22
N GLU A 846 11.09 43.92 -23.51
CA GLU A 846 12.06 43.01 -22.90
C GLU A 846 11.45 42.20 -21.72
N GLU A 847 10.61 42.81 -20.88
CA GLU A 847 9.95 42.13 -19.76
C GLU A 847 8.97 41.05 -20.25
N ILE A 848 8.21 41.32 -21.32
CA ILE A 848 7.32 40.33 -21.95
C ILE A 848 8.15 39.20 -22.57
N ASN A 849 9.18 39.51 -23.36
CA ASN A 849 9.94 38.50 -24.08
C ASN A 849 10.78 37.59 -23.18
N SER A 850 11.13 38.02 -21.95
CA SER A 850 12.10 37.32 -21.11
C SER A 850 11.63 36.94 -19.71
N LYS A 851 10.48 37.43 -19.23
CA LYS A 851 9.96 37.13 -17.87
C LYS A 851 8.50 36.66 -17.84
N VAL A 852 7.77 36.77 -18.93
CA VAL A 852 6.35 36.41 -18.98
C VAL A 852 6.23 35.12 -19.79
N ASP A 853 6.14 34.00 -19.09
CA ASP A 853 5.93 32.69 -19.73
C ASP A 853 4.44 32.50 -20.06
N GLN A 854 3.54 32.98 -19.19
CA GLN A 854 2.10 32.98 -19.41
C GLN A 854 1.52 34.38 -19.26
N ILE A 855 0.50 34.70 -20.07
CA ILE A 855 -0.17 36.02 -20.03
C ILE A 855 -0.75 36.33 -18.63
N GLN A 856 -1.12 35.29 -17.87
CA GLN A 856 -1.63 35.43 -16.51
C GLN A 856 -0.59 36.03 -15.55
N ASP A 857 0.70 35.78 -15.79
CA ASP A 857 1.81 36.27 -14.95
C ASP A 857 1.93 37.80 -14.94
N ILE A 858 1.38 38.47 -15.96
CA ILE A 858 1.28 39.94 -16.00
C ILE A 858 0.32 40.45 -14.94
N VAL A 859 -0.74 39.69 -14.63
CA VAL A 859 -1.81 40.07 -13.70
C VAL A 859 -1.54 39.53 -12.29
N THR A 860 -1.07 38.30 -12.16
CA THR A 860 -0.79 37.63 -10.88
C THR A 860 0.60 37.94 -10.34
N GLY A 861 1.57 38.26 -11.23
CA GLY A 861 2.95 38.55 -10.87
C GLY A 861 3.19 39.97 -10.37
N ASN A 862 4.47 40.30 -10.16
CA ASN A 862 4.92 41.64 -9.77
C ASN A 862 5.74 42.30 -10.90
N PRO A 863 5.18 42.52 -12.11
CA PRO A 863 5.93 43.10 -13.23
C PRO A 863 6.46 44.48 -12.86
N THR A 864 7.77 44.65 -12.99
CA THR A 864 8.48 45.83 -12.53
C THR A 864 8.17 47.01 -13.44
N VAL A 865 8.18 46.81 -14.76
CA VAL A 865 7.97 47.89 -15.74
C VAL A 865 6.52 48.38 -15.69
N ILE A 866 5.54 47.47 -15.59
CA ILE A 866 4.11 47.83 -15.46
C ILE A 866 3.88 48.67 -14.20
N LYS A 867 4.46 48.29 -13.05
CA LYS A 867 4.35 49.09 -11.82
C LYS A 867 4.97 50.47 -11.95
N MET A 868 6.13 50.60 -12.61
CA MET A 868 6.73 51.92 -12.88
C MET A 868 5.86 52.78 -13.79
N VAL A 869 5.21 52.19 -14.81
CA VAL A 869 4.27 52.91 -15.70
C VAL A 869 3.03 53.38 -14.92
N VAL A 870 2.48 52.54 -14.04
CA VAL A 870 1.38 52.94 -13.15
C VAL A 870 1.83 54.05 -12.20
N SER A 871 3.04 53.96 -11.63
CA SER A 871 3.64 54.98 -10.76
C SER A 871 3.79 56.33 -11.48
N PHE A 872 4.25 56.33 -12.74
CA PHE A 872 4.32 57.52 -13.59
C PHE A 872 2.94 58.16 -13.80
N ASN A 873 1.92 57.34 -14.08
CA ASN A 873 0.54 57.82 -14.25
C ASN A 873 -0.13 58.26 -12.93
N ARG A 874 0.43 57.90 -11.76
CA ARG A 874 -0.01 58.43 -10.47
C ARG A 874 0.55 59.83 -10.17
N GLY A 875 1.46 60.35 -10.99
CA GLY A 875 1.95 61.73 -10.91
C GLY A 875 0.88 62.78 -11.25
N ALA A 876 1.25 64.06 -11.21
CA ALA A 876 0.32 65.19 -11.33
C ALA A 876 -0.60 65.13 -12.57
N ARG A 877 -0.11 64.61 -13.70
CA ARG A 877 -0.88 64.55 -14.95
C ARG A 877 -1.97 63.48 -14.92
N GLY A 878 -1.62 62.23 -14.58
CA GLY A 878 -2.60 61.14 -14.58
C GLY A 878 -3.53 61.17 -13.36
N HIS A 879 -3.09 61.72 -12.22
CA HIS A 879 -3.98 62.02 -11.10
C HIS A 879 -5.07 63.03 -11.47
N ASN A 880 -4.72 64.10 -12.20
CA ASN A 880 -5.69 65.09 -12.67
C ASN A 880 -6.70 64.49 -13.66
N THR A 881 -6.26 63.62 -14.58
CA THR A 881 -7.16 62.93 -15.52
C THR A 881 -8.09 61.95 -14.79
N LEU A 882 -7.57 61.12 -13.88
CA LEU A 882 -8.38 60.21 -13.07
C LEU A 882 -9.39 60.97 -12.20
N ARG A 883 -8.97 62.10 -11.62
CA ARG A 883 -9.86 62.99 -10.87
C ARG A 883 -10.94 63.58 -11.76
N GLN A 884 -10.63 64.05 -12.97
CA GLN A 884 -11.65 64.59 -13.87
C GLN A 884 -12.68 63.54 -14.31
N LEU A 885 -12.25 62.30 -14.54
CA LEU A 885 -13.12 61.20 -14.99
C LEU A 885 -13.94 60.59 -13.85
N LEU A 886 -13.30 60.26 -12.73
CA LEU A 886 -13.94 59.51 -11.64
C LEU A 886 -14.57 60.42 -10.59
N ALA A 887 -14.07 61.65 -10.37
CA ALA A 887 -14.61 62.48 -9.30
C ALA A 887 -16.10 62.83 -9.46
N PRO A 888 -16.66 63.08 -10.67
CA PRO A 888 -18.09 63.30 -10.81
C PRO A 888 -18.91 62.08 -10.37
N VAL A 889 -18.54 60.89 -10.83
CA VAL A 889 -19.24 59.63 -10.53
C VAL A 889 -19.08 59.24 -9.06
N VAL A 890 -17.87 59.39 -8.50
CA VAL A 890 -17.60 59.11 -7.09
C VAL A 890 -18.33 60.10 -6.20
N LYS A 891 -18.43 61.38 -6.59
CA LYS A 891 -19.24 62.37 -5.85
C LYS A 891 -20.72 62.02 -5.90
N GLU A 892 -21.24 61.65 -7.06
CA GLU A 892 -22.64 61.22 -7.22
C GLU A 892 -22.98 60.03 -6.30
N ILE A 893 -22.11 59.03 -6.24
CA ILE A 893 -22.27 57.86 -5.34
C ILE A 893 -22.17 58.25 -3.86
N ILE A 894 -21.27 59.17 -3.50
CA ILE A 894 -21.09 59.61 -2.10
C ILE A 894 -22.25 60.52 -1.66
N GLU A 895 -22.78 61.34 -2.57
CA GLU A 895 -23.88 62.27 -2.30
C GLU A 895 -25.23 61.53 -2.20
N ASP A 896 -25.40 60.41 -2.89
CA ASP A 896 -26.59 59.56 -2.77
C ASP A 896 -26.57 58.70 -1.49
N LYS A 897 -27.16 59.26 -0.42
CA LYS A 897 -27.35 58.55 0.85
C LYS A 897 -28.40 57.42 0.80
N SER A 898 -29.17 57.33 -0.27
CA SER A 898 -30.22 56.31 -0.45
C SER A 898 -29.75 55.11 -1.28
N LEU A 899 -28.50 55.14 -1.74
CA LEU A 899 -27.96 54.14 -2.64
C LEU A 899 -27.65 52.82 -1.92
N GLY A 900 -28.50 51.82 -2.13
CA GLY A 900 -28.27 50.43 -1.70
C GLY A 900 -27.57 49.60 -2.78
N ILE A 901 -26.25 49.54 -2.76
CA ILE A 901 -25.43 48.74 -3.72
C ILE A 901 -25.20 47.29 -3.28
N ASN A 902 -25.73 46.87 -2.13
CA ASN A 902 -25.53 45.51 -1.65
C ASN A 902 -26.35 44.53 -2.51
N THR A 903 -25.66 43.68 -3.26
CA THR A 903 -26.25 42.65 -4.12
C THR A 903 -26.26 41.27 -3.47
N ASN A 904 -25.73 41.15 -2.25
CA ASN A 904 -25.78 39.90 -1.50
C ASN A 904 -27.22 39.66 -1.03
N PRO A 905 -27.92 38.61 -1.53
CA PRO A 905 -29.31 38.38 -1.21
C PRO A 905 -29.54 38.17 0.29
N VAL A 906 -28.56 37.62 1.02
CA VAL A 906 -28.66 37.41 2.47
C VAL A 906 -28.66 38.73 3.23
N ASP A 907 -27.78 39.65 2.84
CA ASP A 907 -27.67 40.94 3.53
C ASP A 907 -28.82 41.88 3.13
N VAL A 908 -29.33 41.77 1.89
CA VAL A 908 -30.55 42.47 1.46
C VAL A 908 -31.77 41.93 2.21
N TYR A 909 -31.86 40.61 2.37
CA TYR A 909 -32.92 39.97 3.14
C TYR A 909 -32.84 40.36 4.62
N LYS A 910 -31.66 40.36 5.24
CA LYS A 910 -31.46 40.87 6.59
C LYS A 910 -31.82 42.34 6.71
N ALA A 911 -31.43 43.19 5.75
CA ALA A 911 -31.80 44.59 5.74
C ALA A 911 -33.33 44.77 5.59
N TRP A 912 -33.99 43.93 4.80
CA TRP A 912 -35.44 43.92 4.64
C TRP A 912 -36.16 43.46 5.91
N VAL A 913 -35.70 42.39 6.54
CA VAL A 913 -36.19 41.91 7.83
C VAL A 913 -36.01 42.98 8.90
N ASN A 914 -34.81 43.58 9.01
CA ASN A 914 -34.54 44.65 9.96
C ASN A 914 -35.42 45.89 9.71
N GLN A 915 -35.70 46.25 8.45
CA GLN A 915 -36.63 47.33 8.11
C GLN A 915 -38.06 47.01 8.53
N LEU A 916 -38.51 45.75 8.31
CA LEU A 916 -39.80 45.26 8.76
C LEU A 916 -39.91 45.31 10.28
N GLU A 917 -38.94 44.77 11.01
CA GLU A 917 -38.88 44.77 12.47
C GLU A 917 -38.84 46.18 13.06
N THR A 918 -38.09 47.09 12.42
CA THR A 918 -38.02 48.50 12.85
C THR A 918 -39.35 49.22 12.60
N ALA A 919 -40.09 48.85 11.55
CA ALA A 919 -41.39 49.44 11.23
C ALA A 919 -42.54 48.87 12.09
N THR A 920 -42.50 47.58 12.45
CA THR A 920 -43.53 46.91 13.26
C THR A 920 -43.26 47.00 14.76
N GLY A 921 -41.99 47.16 15.17
CA GLY A 921 -41.57 47.13 16.58
C GLY A 921 -41.54 45.73 17.19
N GLU A 922 -41.75 44.68 16.40
CA GLU A 922 -41.76 43.28 16.80
C GLU A 922 -40.79 42.48 15.95
N ALA A 923 -40.17 41.43 16.53
CA ALA A 923 -39.26 40.55 15.80
C ALA A 923 -39.99 39.76 14.70
N SER A 924 -39.39 39.71 13.51
CA SER A 924 -39.97 39.08 12.33
C SER A 924 -39.92 37.55 12.45
N LYS A 925 -40.95 36.87 11.96
CA LYS A 925 -41.04 35.40 11.91
C LYS A 925 -40.60 34.80 10.57
N LEU A 926 -40.04 35.63 9.68
CA LEU A 926 -39.47 35.17 8.42
C LEU A 926 -38.12 34.47 8.71
N PRO A 927 -37.85 33.29 8.09
CA PRO A 927 -36.72 32.41 8.45
C PRO A 927 -35.33 32.98 8.13
#